data_AF-A0A949JB48-F1
#
_entry.id   AF-A0A949JB48-F1
#
_cell.length_a   1.000
_cell.length_b   1.000
_cell.length_c   1.000
_cell.angle_alpha   90.00
_cell.angle_beta   90.00
_cell.angle_gamma   90.00
#
_symmetry.space_group_name_H-M   'P 1'
#
loop_
_entity.id
_entity.type
_entity.pdbx_description
1 polymer ?
#
loop_
_entity_poly.entity_id
_entity_poly.type
_entity_poly.pdbx_seq_one_letter_code
_entity_poly.pdbx_strand_id
1 'polypeptide(L)'
;MQQNPQDRAARARTRPPRPGFAGPQERHSQRVKPSRLYGAREDQRFALPALAVVGALLALLIGVYRVLDDGRALFPGSTVGWGLAILTGIIVGHLVALGRDRWWGGTGSGAALTLAVLLLYGWVPAALVSLVLVVLVAVARRSRRREALVHGAADILGIGASALTMAAFGTSHSVESPWTPGDWQPAAVPEVLIAACTYLLVTRLLLWFCLSPRGGGLPTATRGALVRQALLCVALLGLSPLIVVVAAHMPLLLPLFAIPLIAVDSTLWMARARAEEQLRDPLTGLPNRMWLLERARVALDEAERQQAKSALVLIDLDRFRSVNDTLGHLAGDRLLLQIADRLRLALPRGAEAARLGGDEFAVLLPQTHSATSAQRSARTLVAALGSPLDLDGLTLVLEASAGVAVFPDHADEAEGLLRRADVAMYAAKRDRSGVEVYDSHRDGNTPDRLGLLGDLRRALDAGEVELHYQPKVRFNGEVAGLEALVRWRHPERGRVPPDEFIAIAESSGLMPRLTEYVLETALLQVANWRAAGLDVPVAVNVSPRDVHSPGFAGSVAARLARHGVPASALQLEITEHVLLEEPQQAAATLAALTGHGVKMSLDDFGTGYSSLVHLRRLPVSELKIDRSFVARLAIDTQDAEIVRCTIDLAHSLGLLVVAEGVEDDETWERLRDLGCDAVQGWLVSAALPPAEATSWLRARDSVRAPAPAPAPPALDQDPERAEPASVPAPAEPPAESTGAERDPAETQPMRKPLSQQGRAGRGRS
;
A
#
# COMPACT_ATOMS: atom_id res chain seq x y z
N MET A 1 -18.73 -46.46 27.11
CA MET A 1 -18.56 -47.17 28.39
C MET A 1 -18.22 -46.13 29.45
N GLN A 2 -18.92 -46.10 30.59
CA GLN A 2 -18.79 -45.05 31.62
C GLN A 2 -17.62 -45.31 32.56
N GLN A 3 -16.81 -44.29 32.87
CA GLN A 3 -15.90 -44.21 34.02
C GLN A 3 -15.62 -42.72 34.32
N ASN A 4 -15.26 -42.26 35.53
CA ASN A 4 -15.73 -42.58 36.89
C ASN A 4 -15.34 -41.34 37.76
N PRO A 5 -16.16 -40.77 38.68
CA PRO A 5 -15.92 -39.40 39.18
C PRO A 5 -14.80 -39.15 40.20
N GLN A 6 -13.84 -40.07 40.42
CA GLN A 6 -12.96 -40.04 41.62
C GLN A 6 -11.61 -39.29 41.46
N ASP A 7 -11.10 -39.02 40.25
CA ASP A 7 -9.77 -38.40 40.06
C ASP A 7 -9.70 -36.87 40.27
N ARG A 8 -10.80 -36.21 40.66
CA ARG A 8 -10.81 -34.75 40.91
C ARG A 8 -10.11 -34.29 42.19
N ALA A 9 -9.63 -35.21 43.04
CA ALA A 9 -9.09 -34.89 44.37
C ALA A 9 -7.55 -34.76 44.47
N ALA A 10 -6.78 -35.05 43.40
CA ALA A 10 -5.33 -35.31 43.50
C ALA A 10 -4.39 -34.31 42.78
N ARG A 11 -4.87 -33.15 42.29
CA ARG A 11 -4.02 -32.13 41.61
C ARG A 11 -4.09 -30.73 42.22
N ALA A 12 -4.06 -30.64 43.55
CA ALA A 12 -3.98 -29.39 44.30
C ALA A 12 -2.79 -29.38 45.27
N ARG A 13 -1.57 -29.14 44.75
CA ARG A 13 -0.34 -28.73 45.47
C ARG A 13 0.69 -28.19 44.47
N THR A 14 1.70 -27.48 44.99
CA THR A 14 2.84 -26.82 44.29
C THR A 14 2.52 -25.66 43.33
N ARG A 15 2.45 -24.44 43.89
CA ARG A 15 2.87 -23.18 43.24
C ARG A 15 3.81 -22.42 44.21
N PRO A 16 4.87 -21.74 43.73
CA PRO A 16 5.83 -21.04 44.58
C PRO A 16 5.32 -19.68 45.11
N PRO A 17 5.95 -19.10 46.14
CA PRO A 17 5.39 -17.97 46.91
C PRO A 17 5.63 -16.59 46.29
N ARG A 18 4.78 -15.63 46.69
CA ARG A 18 4.97 -14.19 46.44
C ARG A 18 5.70 -13.53 47.63
N PRO A 19 6.63 -12.59 47.41
CA PRO A 19 7.10 -11.69 48.48
C PRO A 19 6.02 -10.67 48.86
N GLY A 20 6.04 -10.24 50.13
CA GLY A 20 4.93 -9.54 50.77
C GLY A 20 4.92 -8.00 50.70
N PHE A 21 3.83 -7.43 51.21
CA PHE A 21 3.61 -5.99 51.34
C PHE A 21 4.50 -5.34 52.42
N ALA A 22 4.93 -4.09 52.15
CA ALA A 22 5.29 -3.11 53.17
C ALA A 22 4.34 -1.89 53.03
N GLY A 23 3.99 -1.29 54.18
CA GLY A 23 3.03 -0.18 54.28
C GLY A 23 3.58 1.19 53.82
N PRO A 24 2.72 2.22 53.77
CA PRO A 24 2.97 3.42 52.99
C PRO A 24 3.84 4.47 53.71
N GLN A 25 4.68 5.17 52.94
CA GLN A 25 5.18 6.50 53.30
C GLN A 25 4.60 7.56 52.35
N GLU A 26 4.16 8.66 52.94
CA GLU A 26 3.62 9.83 52.25
C GLU A 26 4.72 10.54 51.45
N ARG A 27 4.41 10.97 50.21
CA ARG A 27 5.11 12.08 49.55
C ARG A 27 4.25 12.70 48.43
N HIS A 28 3.56 13.78 48.82
CA HIS A 28 3.20 14.94 47.99
C HIS A 28 2.70 14.68 46.55
N SER A 29 1.38 14.60 46.39
CA SER A 29 0.75 14.83 45.09
C SER A 29 0.59 16.34 44.82
N GLN A 30 1.38 16.89 43.90
CA GLN A 30 1.07 18.19 43.31
C GLN A 30 -0.19 18.04 42.43
N ARG A 31 -1.35 18.37 43.01
CA ARG A 31 -2.60 18.55 42.24
C ARG A 31 -2.43 19.71 41.26
N VAL A 32 -2.15 19.39 40.00
CA VAL A 32 -2.39 20.32 38.89
C VAL A 32 -3.88 20.65 38.89
N LYS A 33 -4.23 21.92 39.12
CA LYS A 33 -5.62 22.40 39.06
C LYS A 33 -6.13 22.21 37.63
N PRO A 34 -7.31 21.60 37.40
CA PRO A 34 -7.93 21.65 36.07
C PRO A 34 -8.23 23.12 35.74
N SER A 35 -7.83 23.54 34.53
CA SER A 35 -8.07 24.88 34.04
C SER A 35 -9.59 25.11 33.86
N ARG A 36 -10.11 26.17 34.49
CA ARG A 36 -11.56 26.48 34.55
C ARG A 36 -12.23 26.77 33.18
N LEU A 37 -11.48 26.72 32.09
CA LEU A 37 -11.97 26.97 30.73
C LEU A 37 -12.53 25.71 30.02
N TYR A 38 -12.27 24.50 30.54
CA TYR A 38 -12.78 23.27 29.91
C TYR A 38 -14.25 22.95 30.23
N GLY A 39 -14.73 23.30 31.43
CA GLY A 39 -16.10 22.95 31.88
C GLY A 39 -17.22 23.58 31.03
N ALA A 40 -17.05 24.84 30.62
CA ALA A 40 -18.08 25.58 29.89
C ALA A 40 -18.46 24.99 28.51
N ARG A 41 -17.55 24.23 27.88
CA ARG A 41 -17.81 23.59 26.58
C ARG A 41 -18.47 22.22 26.68
N GLU A 42 -18.36 21.52 27.81
CA GLU A 42 -19.08 20.25 28.01
C GLU A 42 -20.53 20.47 28.43
N ASP A 43 -20.84 21.48 29.25
CA ASP A 43 -22.23 21.84 29.59
C ASP A 43 -23.06 22.19 28.35
N GLN A 44 -22.46 22.86 27.36
CA GLN A 44 -23.11 23.16 26.07
C GLN A 44 -23.41 21.93 25.19
N ARG A 45 -22.78 20.77 25.44
CA ARG A 45 -23.07 19.52 24.71
C ARG A 45 -24.43 18.94 25.08
N PHE A 46 -24.87 19.14 26.33
CA PHE A 46 -26.16 18.62 26.81
C PHE A 46 -27.29 19.66 26.79
N ALA A 47 -26.99 20.95 26.91
CA ALA A 47 -27.99 22.00 27.02
C ALA A 47 -28.93 22.10 25.80
N LEU A 48 -28.40 22.08 24.57
CA LEU A 48 -29.20 22.34 23.36
C LEU A 48 -30.21 21.22 22.99
N PRO A 49 -29.83 19.93 22.99
CA PRO A 49 -30.80 18.85 22.80
C PRO A 49 -31.88 18.83 23.90
N ALA A 50 -31.51 19.13 25.14
CA ALA A 50 -32.47 19.23 26.25
C ALA A 50 -33.44 20.41 26.07
N LEU A 51 -32.94 21.58 25.67
CA LEU A 51 -33.75 22.77 25.38
C LEU A 51 -34.77 22.49 24.26
N ALA A 52 -34.35 21.83 23.18
CA ALA A 52 -35.24 21.46 22.07
C ALA A 52 -36.37 20.52 22.54
N VAL A 53 -36.04 19.49 23.34
CA VAL A 53 -37.03 18.55 23.89
C VAL A 53 -38.01 19.25 24.85
N VAL A 54 -37.53 20.11 25.74
CA VAL A 54 -38.38 20.87 26.67
C VAL A 54 -39.26 21.87 25.92
N GLY A 55 -38.73 22.58 24.93
CA GLY A 55 -39.48 23.53 24.10
C GLY A 55 -40.59 22.84 23.29
N ALA A 56 -40.28 21.69 22.67
CA ALA A 56 -41.27 20.88 21.95
C ALA A 56 -42.39 20.38 22.87
N LEU A 57 -42.04 19.89 24.08
CA LEU A 57 -43.01 19.41 25.05
C LEU A 57 -43.93 20.53 25.56
N LEU A 58 -43.38 21.70 25.89
CA LEU A 58 -44.15 22.87 26.32
C LEU A 58 -45.07 23.37 25.21
N ALA A 59 -44.57 23.46 23.97
CA ALA A 59 -45.39 23.85 22.83
C ALA A 59 -46.57 22.90 22.63
N LEU A 60 -46.32 21.58 22.62
CA LEU A 60 -47.37 20.57 22.47
C LEU A 60 -48.41 20.63 23.61
N LEU A 61 -47.98 20.76 24.87
CA LEU A 61 -48.88 20.87 26.03
C LEU A 61 -49.77 22.13 25.94
N ILE A 62 -49.21 23.28 25.55
CA ILE A 62 -49.98 24.53 25.36
C ILE A 62 -50.97 24.38 24.20
N GLY A 63 -50.59 23.71 23.11
CA GLY A 63 -51.47 23.44 21.98
C GLY A 63 -52.64 22.52 22.34
N VAL A 64 -52.35 21.39 22.99
CA VAL A 64 -53.37 20.44 23.48
C VAL A 64 -54.30 21.12 24.48
N TYR A 65 -53.77 21.92 25.40
CA TYR A 65 -54.59 22.71 26.33
C TYR A 65 -55.56 23.62 25.57
N ARG A 66 -55.08 24.45 24.64
CA ARG A 66 -55.93 25.37 23.87
C ARG A 66 -57.02 24.64 23.07
N VAL A 67 -56.69 23.54 22.40
CA VAL A 67 -57.68 22.77 21.63
C VAL A 67 -58.78 22.22 22.54
N LEU A 68 -58.44 21.75 23.75
CA LEU A 68 -59.41 21.27 24.73
C LEU A 68 -60.23 22.41 25.38
N ASP A 69 -59.60 23.56 25.67
CA ASP A 69 -60.23 24.77 26.22
C ASP A 69 -61.24 25.38 25.22
N ASP A 70 -60.91 25.36 23.93
CA ASP A 70 -61.80 25.72 22.81
C ASP A 70 -62.92 24.68 22.56
N GLY A 71 -62.96 23.57 23.31
CA GLY A 71 -63.93 22.49 23.14
C GLY A 71 -63.77 21.64 21.86
N ARG A 72 -62.59 21.70 21.22
CA ARG A 72 -62.29 21.05 19.95
C ARG A 72 -61.67 19.66 20.12
N ALA A 73 -61.84 18.80 19.12
CA ALA A 73 -61.31 17.45 19.09
C ALA A 73 -59.81 17.45 18.76
N LEU A 74 -59.04 16.62 19.49
CA LEU A 74 -57.60 16.45 19.27
C LEU A 74 -57.26 15.59 18.04
N PHE A 75 -58.21 14.77 17.57
CA PHE A 75 -58.05 13.89 16.42
C PHE A 75 -59.43 13.51 15.83
N PRO A 76 -59.57 13.33 14.50
CA PRO A 76 -60.84 12.90 13.90
C PRO A 76 -61.28 11.52 14.40
N GLY A 77 -62.53 11.41 14.87
CA GLY A 77 -63.17 10.12 15.21
C GLY A 77 -63.83 9.39 14.03
N SER A 78 -63.81 10.00 12.83
CA SER A 78 -64.48 9.48 11.63
C SER A 78 -63.67 8.38 10.92
N THR A 79 -64.21 7.83 9.82
CA THR A 79 -63.52 6.87 8.94
C THR A 79 -62.13 7.36 8.51
N VAL A 80 -61.93 8.67 8.38
CA VAL A 80 -60.63 9.27 8.04
C VAL A 80 -59.61 9.03 9.16
N GLY A 81 -60.00 9.25 10.42
CA GLY A 81 -59.13 9.03 11.58
C GLY A 81 -58.73 7.57 11.75
N TRP A 82 -59.66 6.63 11.57
CA TRP A 82 -59.35 5.20 11.56
C TRP A 82 -58.43 4.80 10.40
N GLY A 83 -58.64 5.35 9.19
CA GLY A 83 -57.74 5.15 8.05
C GLY A 83 -56.31 5.64 8.32
N LEU A 84 -56.16 6.83 8.91
CA LEU A 84 -54.87 7.39 9.33
C LEU A 84 -54.22 6.56 10.45
N ALA A 85 -54.99 6.08 11.43
CA ALA A 85 -54.48 5.25 12.52
C ALA A 85 -53.96 3.89 12.02
N ILE A 86 -54.70 3.23 11.12
CA ILE A 86 -54.27 1.98 10.47
C ILE A 86 -53.00 2.21 9.65
N LEU A 87 -52.96 3.26 8.82
CA LEU A 87 -51.77 3.64 8.04
C LEU A 87 -50.55 3.88 8.95
N THR A 88 -50.73 4.61 10.05
CA THR A 88 -49.68 4.83 11.07
C THR A 88 -49.17 3.51 11.64
N GLY A 89 -50.08 2.58 12.00
CA GLY A 89 -49.73 1.27 12.52
C GLY A 89 -48.92 0.41 11.55
N ILE A 90 -49.29 0.40 10.26
CA ILE A 90 -48.55 -0.32 9.21
C ILE A 90 -47.14 0.27 9.04
N ILE A 91 -47.03 1.60 9.00
CA ILE A 91 -45.74 2.30 8.91
C ILE A 91 -44.86 1.95 10.12
N VAL A 92 -45.37 2.05 11.36
CA VAL A 92 -44.64 1.67 12.57
C VAL A 92 -44.19 0.21 12.51
N GLY A 93 -45.06 -0.71 12.08
CA GLY A 93 -44.72 -2.13 11.93
C GLY A 93 -43.54 -2.35 10.98
N HIS A 94 -43.55 -1.71 9.81
CA HIS A 94 -42.45 -1.73 8.86
C HIS A 94 -41.15 -1.15 9.45
N LEU A 95 -41.24 0.01 10.10
CA LEU A 95 -40.10 0.68 10.74
C LEU A 95 -39.48 -0.15 11.87
N VAL A 96 -40.27 -0.96 12.59
CA VAL A 96 -39.75 -1.90 13.59
C VAL A 96 -39.07 -3.10 12.92
N ALA A 97 -39.64 -3.63 11.83
CA ALA A 97 -39.11 -4.78 11.10
C ALA A 97 -37.73 -4.54 10.45
N LEU A 98 -37.41 -3.30 10.05
CA LEU A 98 -36.14 -2.95 9.38
C LEU A 98 -34.85 -3.14 10.23
N GLY A 99 -34.95 -3.52 11.51
CA GLY A 99 -33.79 -3.95 12.32
C GLY A 99 -33.03 -2.83 13.03
N ARG A 100 -32.21 -3.21 14.02
CA ARG A 100 -31.79 -2.35 15.15
C ARG A 100 -31.00 -1.08 14.80
N ASP A 101 -30.08 -1.14 13.84
CA ASP A 101 -29.17 -0.02 13.54
C ASP A 101 -29.52 0.77 12.27
N ARG A 102 -30.51 0.32 11.49
CA ARG A 102 -30.71 0.72 10.08
C ARG A 102 -31.61 1.93 9.84
N TRP A 103 -32.17 2.57 10.87
CA TRP A 103 -33.21 3.62 10.75
C TRP A 103 -32.81 5.01 11.30
N TRP A 104 -31.52 5.32 11.42
CA TRP A 104 -31.06 6.59 12.00
C TRP A 104 -30.91 7.72 10.97
N GLY A 105 -32.03 8.08 10.34
CA GLY A 105 -32.15 9.24 9.43
C GLY A 105 -33.51 9.95 9.39
N GLY A 106 -34.52 9.38 10.08
CA GLY A 106 -35.67 10.11 10.65
C GLY A 106 -36.79 10.63 9.74
N THR A 107 -36.76 10.49 8.41
CA THR A 107 -37.64 11.34 7.56
C THR A 107 -38.21 10.70 6.29
N GLY A 108 -38.49 9.40 6.26
CA GLY A 108 -39.14 8.78 5.10
C GLY A 108 -40.67 8.90 5.17
N SER A 109 -41.30 7.76 5.43
CA SER A 109 -42.75 7.55 5.50
C SER A 109 -43.48 8.43 6.53
N GLY A 110 -42.92 8.60 7.73
CA GLY A 110 -43.56 9.38 8.81
C GLY A 110 -43.77 10.85 8.46
N ALA A 111 -42.79 11.47 7.80
CA ALA A 111 -42.82 12.88 7.42
C ALA A 111 -43.93 13.21 6.40
N ALA A 112 -44.28 12.28 5.52
CA ALA A 112 -45.37 12.47 4.56
C ALA A 112 -46.74 12.47 5.26
N LEU A 113 -46.88 11.58 6.24
CA LEU A 113 -48.11 11.42 7.01
C LEU A 113 -48.32 12.60 7.97
N THR A 114 -47.27 13.07 8.66
CA THR A 114 -47.37 14.25 9.54
C THR A 114 -47.68 15.51 8.75
N LEU A 115 -47.09 15.68 7.55
CA LEU A 115 -47.42 16.79 6.67
C LEU A 115 -48.87 16.70 6.16
N ALA A 116 -49.35 15.52 5.76
CA ALA A 116 -50.73 15.35 5.29
C ALA A 116 -51.76 15.65 6.40
N VAL A 117 -51.48 15.22 7.64
CA VAL A 117 -52.32 15.54 8.81
C VAL A 117 -52.23 17.02 9.18
N LEU A 118 -51.07 17.66 9.02
CA LEU A 118 -50.91 19.10 9.23
C LEU A 118 -51.74 19.91 8.23
N LEU A 119 -51.68 19.57 6.95
CA LEU A 119 -52.48 20.21 5.91
C LEU A 119 -53.98 20.03 6.17
N LEU A 120 -54.42 18.80 6.48
CA LEU A 120 -55.85 18.50 6.61
C LEU A 120 -56.49 18.97 7.93
N TYR A 121 -55.79 18.83 9.06
CA TYR A 121 -56.37 19.03 10.41
C TYR A 121 -55.57 19.99 11.31
N GLY A 122 -54.50 20.58 10.80
CA GLY A 122 -53.65 21.48 11.57
C GLY A 122 -52.63 20.78 12.48
N TRP A 123 -51.94 21.60 13.27
CA TRP A 123 -50.66 21.22 13.86
C TRP A 123 -50.73 20.32 15.09
N VAL A 124 -51.79 20.42 15.91
CA VAL A 124 -51.94 19.58 17.11
C VAL A 124 -52.18 18.10 16.73
N PRO A 125 -53.13 17.76 15.83
CA PRO A 125 -53.27 16.38 15.34
C PRO A 125 -51.98 15.84 14.69
N ALA A 126 -51.28 16.66 13.92
CA ALA A 126 -50.02 16.26 13.27
C ALA A 126 -48.89 15.97 14.29
N ALA A 127 -48.76 16.82 15.31
CA ALA A 127 -47.79 16.63 16.39
C ALA A 127 -48.11 15.40 17.25
N LEU A 128 -49.39 15.08 17.47
CA LEU A 128 -49.81 13.86 18.15
C LEU A 128 -49.46 12.60 17.34
N VAL A 129 -49.67 12.61 16.02
CA VAL A 129 -49.26 11.49 15.13
C VAL A 129 -47.74 11.31 15.13
N SER A 130 -46.97 12.40 15.04
CA SER A 130 -45.50 12.37 15.18
C SER A 130 -45.07 11.79 16.53
N LEU A 131 -45.68 12.24 17.64
CA LEU A 131 -45.38 11.73 18.98
C LEU A 131 -45.65 10.23 19.10
N VAL A 132 -46.78 9.74 18.57
CA VAL A 132 -47.12 8.31 18.58
C VAL A 132 -46.10 7.50 17.78
N LEU A 133 -45.72 7.94 16.58
CA LEU A 133 -44.66 7.33 15.77
C LEU A 133 -43.34 7.23 16.55
N VAL A 134 -42.88 8.33 17.14
CA VAL A 134 -41.62 8.40 17.88
C VAL A 134 -41.65 7.53 19.13
N VAL A 135 -42.74 7.58 19.92
CA VAL A 135 -42.88 6.79 21.15
C VAL A 135 -42.92 5.29 20.84
N LEU A 136 -43.72 4.85 19.87
CA LEU A 136 -43.81 3.43 19.51
C LEU A 136 -42.46 2.88 19.03
N VAL A 137 -41.74 3.63 18.19
CA VAL A 137 -40.41 3.20 17.71
C VAL A 137 -39.36 3.26 18.84
N ALA A 138 -39.41 4.23 19.74
CA ALA A 138 -38.53 4.30 20.91
C ALA A 138 -38.78 3.18 21.95
N VAL A 139 -40.04 2.76 22.11
CA VAL A 139 -40.43 1.61 22.95
C VAL A 139 -39.89 0.30 22.35
N ALA A 140 -40.04 0.13 21.03
CA ALA A 140 -39.49 -1.02 20.31
C ALA A 140 -37.94 -1.07 20.32
N ARG A 141 -37.26 0.08 20.45
CA ARG A 141 -35.80 0.22 20.32
C ARG A 141 -35.13 0.76 21.60
N ARG A 142 -35.09 -0.07 22.65
CA ARG A 142 -34.57 0.27 23.99
C ARG A 142 -33.16 0.93 24.03
N SER A 143 -32.28 0.67 23.06
CA SER A 143 -30.88 1.11 23.09
C SER A 143 -30.62 2.57 22.69
N ARG A 144 -31.56 3.26 22.00
CA ARG A 144 -31.32 4.63 21.46
C ARG A 144 -32.40 5.67 21.82
N ARG A 145 -32.95 5.57 23.03
CA ARG A 145 -34.06 6.44 23.50
C ARG A 145 -33.74 7.95 23.47
N ARG A 146 -32.50 8.35 23.74
CA ARG A 146 -32.11 9.79 23.75
C ARG A 146 -32.20 10.41 22.36
N GLU A 147 -31.66 9.73 21.35
CA GLU A 147 -31.71 10.19 19.97
C GLU A 147 -33.16 10.29 19.48
N ALA A 148 -34.04 9.34 19.88
CA ALA A 148 -35.45 9.35 19.51
C ALA A 148 -36.22 10.55 20.07
N LEU A 149 -35.92 10.98 21.30
CA LEU A 149 -36.49 12.19 21.89
C LEU A 149 -36.07 13.44 21.11
N VAL A 150 -34.81 13.54 20.67
CA VAL A 150 -34.32 14.67 19.85
C VAL A 150 -35.01 14.72 18.49
N HIS A 151 -35.26 13.56 17.86
CA HIS A 151 -36.02 13.51 16.61
C HIS A 151 -37.48 13.93 16.77
N GLY A 152 -38.19 13.42 17.78
CA GLY A 152 -39.57 13.85 18.03
C GLY A 152 -39.67 15.33 18.38
N ALA A 153 -38.70 15.88 19.11
CA ALA A 153 -38.63 17.31 19.39
C ALA A 153 -38.43 18.13 18.11
N ALA A 154 -37.53 17.70 17.22
CA ALA A 154 -37.31 18.37 15.94
C ALA A 154 -38.54 18.33 15.04
N ASP A 155 -39.25 17.19 14.95
CA ASP A 155 -40.49 17.07 14.19
C ASP A 155 -41.61 17.97 14.75
N ILE A 156 -41.85 17.96 16.06
CA ILE A 156 -42.90 18.80 16.70
C ILE A 156 -42.63 20.29 16.45
N LEU A 157 -41.37 20.73 16.58
CA LEU A 157 -40.98 22.12 16.31
C LEU A 157 -41.07 22.46 14.81
N GLY A 158 -40.72 21.54 13.92
CA GLY A 158 -40.89 21.70 12.47
C GLY A 158 -42.36 21.80 12.05
N ILE A 159 -43.24 20.98 12.64
CA ILE A 159 -44.70 21.02 12.44
C ILE A 159 -45.25 22.37 12.90
N GLY A 160 -44.85 22.83 14.10
CA GLY A 160 -45.24 24.14 14.62
C GLY A 160 -44.77 25.30 13.73
N ALA A 161 -43.53 25.27 13.25
CA ALA A 161 -43.01 26.29 12.34
C ALA A 161 -43.76 26.32 10.99
N SER A 162 -44.03 25.15 10.41
CA SER A 162 -44.81 25.02 9.18
C SER A 162 -46.24 25.55 9.34
N ALA A 163 -46.88 25.27 10.48
CA ALA A 163 -48.20 25.78 10.83
C ALA A 163 -48.24 27.30 11.01
N LEU A 164 -47.18 27.90 11.58
CA LEU A 164 -47.04 29.36 11.66
C LEU A 164 -46.92 29.98 10.25
N THR A 165 -46.26 29.31 9.32
CA THR A 165 -46.18 29.77 7.93
C THR A 165 -47.54 29.71 7.23
N MET A 166 -48.30 28.62 7.41
CA MET A 166 -49.70 28.53 6.92
C MET A 166 -50.57 29.65 7.51
N ALA A 167 -50.52 29.85 8.84
CA ALA A 167 -51.23 30.94 9.50
C ALA A 167 -50.86 32.34 8.95
N ALA A 168 -49.64 32.55 8.45
CA ALA A 168 -49.23 33.80 7.79
C ALA A 168 -49.83 33.98 6.38
N PHE A 169 -50.25 32.90 5.70
CA PHE A 169 -51.09 32.94 4.50
C PHE A 169 -52.59 33.08 4.82
N GLY A 170 -52.95 33.17 6.11
CA GLY A 170 -54.34 33.30 6.57
C GLY A 170 -55.08 31.97 6.71
N THR A 171 -54.40 30.84 6.52
CA THR A 171 -54.99 29.51 6.64
C THR A 171 -54.86 28.99 8.06
N SER A 172 -55.99 28.57 8.64
CA SER A 172 -56.03 27.90 9.93
C SER A 172 -57.05 26.77 9.89
N HIS A 173 -56.63 25.60 10.35
CA HIS A 173 -57.36 24.35 10.16
C HIS A 173 -57.46 23.61 11.49
N SER A 174 -58.52 22.82 11.64
CA SER A 174 -58.82 22.05 12.84
C SER A 174 -59.54 20.75 12.48
N VAL A 175 -59.86 19.92 13.47
CA VAL A 175 -60.62 18.68 13.24
C VAL A 175 -62.06 18.99 12.80
N GLU A 176 -62.62 20.10 13.28
CA GLU A 176 -63.94 20.63 12.96
C GLU A 176 -63.97 21.34 11.60
N SER A 177 -62.88 22.03 11.25
CA SER A 177 -62.72 22.80 10.01
C SER A 177 -61.51 22.32 9.20
N PRO A 178 -61.59 21.12 8.59
CA PRO A 178 -60.48 20.55 7.84
C PRO A 178 -60.24 21.29 6.53
N TRP A 179 -58.99 21.37 6.08
CA TRP A 179 -58.67 21.91 4.75
C TRP A 179 -58.79 20.81 3.70
N THR A 180 -59.90 20.81 2.97
CA THR A 180 -60.15 19.80 1.95
C THR A 180 -59.68 20.28 0.58
N PRO A 181 -59.43 19.37 -0.38
CA PRO A 181 -59.07 19.78 -1.74
C PRO A 181 -60.13 20.61 -2.47
N GLY A 182 -61.38 20.62 -1.97
CA GLY A 182 -62.44 21.51 -2.48
C GLY A 182 -62.19 22.98 -2.14
N ASP A 183 -61.41 23.25 -1.09
CA ASP A 183 -61.05 24.59 -0.63
C ASP A 183 -59.77 25.12 -1.31
N TRP A 184 -59.10 24.30 -2.12
CA TRP A 184 -57.80 24.61 -2.72
C TRP A 184 -57.95 25.47 -3.98
N GLN A 185 -57.74 26.78 -3.81
CA GLN A 185 -57.52 27.70 -4.93
C GLN A 185 -56.10 27.52 -5.53
N PRO A 186 -55.80 28.06 -6.72
CA PRO A 186 -54.44 28.02 -7.29
C PRO A 186 -53.34 28.57 -6.36
N ALA A 187 -53.69 29.47 -5.44
CA ALA A 187 -52.81 29.99 -4.40
C ALA A 187 -52.40 28.96 -3.32
N ALA A 188 -53.15 27.86 -3.15
CA ALA A 188 -52.81 26.79 -2.23
C ALA A 188 -51.52 26.04 -2.63
N VAL A 189 -51.17 26.02 -3.93
CA VAL A 189 -49.96 25.33 -4.42
C VAL A 189 -48.66 25.93 -3.84
N PRO A 190 -48.38 27.25 -3.99
CA PRO A 190 -47.20 27.85 -3.34
C PRO A 190 -47.27 27.78 -1.80
N GLU A 191 -48.45 27.85 -1.21
CA GLU A 191 -48.63 27.71 0.24
C GLU A 191 -48.18 26.31 0.74
N VAL A 192 -48.69 25.24 0.14
CA VAL A 192 -48.31 23.85 0.45
C VAL A 192 -46.81 23.61 0.23
N LEU A 193 -46.26 24.16 -0.86
CA LEU A 193 -44.82 24.11 -1.15
C LEU A 193 -43.98 24.78 -0.06
N ILE A 194 -44.37 25.98 0.37
CA ILE A 194 -43.66 26.75 1.40
C ILE A 194 -43.82 26.09 2.78
N ALA A 195 -45.01 25.58 3.12
CA ALA A 195 -45.24 24.84 4.36
C ALA A 195 -44.36 23.58 4.47
N ALA A 196 -44.30 22.78 3.39
CA ALA A 196 -43.46 21.58 3.31
C ALA A 196 -41.95 21.91 3.39
N CYS A 197 -41.51 22.93 2.65
CA CYS A 197 -40.13 23.42 2.71
C CYS A 197 -39.76 23.94 4.11
N THR A 198 -40.67 24.63 4.79
CA THR A 198 -40.46 25.13 6.17
C THR A 198 -40.30 23.98 7.15
N TYR A 199 -41.22 23.01 7.13
CA TYR A 199 -41.14 21.80 7.96
C TYR A 199 -39.78 21.11 7.80
N LEU A 200 -39.38 20.85 6.55
CA LEU A 200 -38.12 20.18 6.25
C LEU A 200 -36.90 21.00 6.65
N LEU A 201 -36.86 22.30 6.34
CA LEU A 201 -35.73 23.15 6.69
C LEU A 201 -35.53 23.21 8.22
N VAL A 202 -36.60 23.43 8.98
CA VAL A 202 -36.54 23.54 10.44
C VAL A 202 -36.13 22.20 11.07
N THR A 203 -36.77 21.09 10.70
CA THR A 203 -36.40 19.76 11.23
C THR A 203 -34.95 19.40 10.87
N ARG A 204 -34.47 19.72 9.66
CA ARG A 204 -33.08 19.47 9.27
C ARG A 204 -32.07 20.31 10.02
N LEU A 205 -32.32 21.62 10.18
CA LEU A 205 -31.43 22.50 10.92
C LEU A 205 -31.38 22.10 12.40
N LEU A 206 -32.53 21.82 13.03
CA LEU A 206 -32.58 21.38 14.43
C LEU A 206 -31.81 20.07 14.64
N LEU A 207 -32.03 19.06 13.79
CA LEU A 207 -31.27 17.80 13.84
C LEU A 207 -29.77 18.02 13.61
N TRP A 208 -29.40 18.87 12.64
CA TRP A 208 -28.00 19.21 12.40
C TRP A 208 -27.37 19.86 13.65
N PHE A 209 -27.98 20.89 14.22
CA PHE A 209 -27.49 21.56 15.42
C PHE A 209 -27.46 20.66 16.67
N CYS A 210 -28.40 19.72 16.81
CA CYS A 210 -28.51 18.86 18.00
C CYS A 210 -27.65 17.59 17.94
N LEU A 211 -27.39 17.04 16.74
CA LEU A 211 -26.74 15.73 16.57
C LEU A 211 -25.39 15.79 15.85
N SER A 212 -25.05 16.88 15.16
CA SER A 212 -23.75 16.96 14.46
C SER A 212 -22.60 17.23 15.43
N PRO A 213 -21.44 16.58 15.26
CA PRO A 213 -20.24 16.90 16.02
C PRO A 213 -19.83 18.35 15.78
N ARG A 214 -19.90 19.19 16.81
CA ARG A 214 -19.49 20.60 16.73
C ARG A 214 -17.96 20.71 16.74
N GLY A 215 -17.38 20.49 15.56
CA GLY A 215 -15.95 20.56 15.27
C GLY A 215 -15.68 20.65 13.78
N GLY A 216 -16.22 19.73 12.98
CA GLY A 216 -16.03 19.72 11.53
C GLY A 216 -16.69 20.91 10.82
N GLY A 217 -16.05 21.38 9.74
CA GLY A 217 -16.67 22.29 8.78
C GLY A 217 -17.81 21.64 8.00
N LEU A 218 -18.32 22.32 6.96
CA LEU A 218 -19.30 21.72 6.05
C LEU A 218 -18.72 20.41 5.49
N PRO A 219 -19.29 19.23 5.79
CA PRO A 219 -18.68 17.98 5.37
C PRO A 219 -18.62 17.91 3.85
N THR A 220 -17.53 17.40 3.30
CA THR A 220 -17.35 17.17 1.85
C THR A 220 -18.42 16.24 1.26
N ALA A 221 -19.16 15.50 2.10
CA ALA A 221 -20.39 14.78 1.78
C ALA A 221 -21.64 15.66 1.49
N THR A 222 -21.54 16.99 1.53
CA THR A 222 -22.65 17.95 1.34
C THR A 222 -23.44 17.71 0.06
N ARG A 223 -22.77 17.52 -1.10
CA ARG A 223 -23.48 17.33 -2.39
C ARG A 223 -24.39 16.08 -2.37
N GLY A 224 -23.88 14.95 -1.86
CA GLY A 224 -24.67 13.72 -1.73
C GLY A 224 -25.78 13.81 -0.67
N ALA A 225 -25.56 14.56 0.42
CA ALA A 225 -26.59 14.82 1.41
C ALA A 225 -27.73 15.70 0.85
N LEU A 226 -27.39 16.77 0.11
CA LEU A 226 -28.34 17.67 -0.51
C LEU A 226 -29.19 16.98 -1.58
N VAL A 227 -28.61 16.14 -2.46
CA VAL A 227 -29.38 15.37 -3.45
C VAL A 227 -30.38 14.42 -2.79
N ARG A 228 -29.96 13.71 -1.72
CA ARG A 228 -30.87 12.84 -0.95
C ARG A 228 -31.98 13.64 -0.25
N GLN A 229 -31.71 14.85 0.22
CA GLN A 229 -32.73 15.74 0.78
C GLN A 229 -33.68 16.27 -0.28
N ALA A 230 -33.19 16.66 -1.47
CA ALA A 230 -34.04 17.11 -2.58
C ALA A 230 -35.00 16.01 -3.06
N LEU A 231 -34.51 14.77 -3.21
CA LEU A 231 -35.36 13.61 -3.51
C LEU A 231 -36.43 13.38 -2.44
N LEU A 232 -36.10 13.62 -1.17
CA LEU A 232 -37.06 13.56 -0.08
C LEU A 232 -38.13 14.65 -0.20
N CYS A 233 -37.74 15.90 -0.46
CA CYS A 233 -38.67 17.00 -0.66
C CYS A 233 -39.66 16.66 -1.79
N VAL A 234 -39.18 16.16 -2.93
CA VAL A 234 -40.03 15.76 -4.07
C VAL A 234 -41.00 14.64 -3.69
N ALA A 235 -40.55 13.60 -2.99
CA ALA A 235 -41.42 12.51 -2.54
C ALA A 235 -42.51 12.99 -1.57
N LEU A 236 -42.17 13.88 -0.64
CA LEU A 236 -43.11 14.45 0.34
C LEU A 236 -44.13 15.39 -0.30
N LEU A 237 -43.68 16.23 -1.24
CA LEU A 237 -44.54 17.13 -2.01
C LEU A 237 -45.52 16.38 -2.93
N GLY A 238 -45.14 15.21 -3.45
CA GLY A 238 -46.04 14.36 -4.23
C GLY A 238 -47.04 13.57 -3.37
N LEU A 239 -46.57 12.96 -2.27
CA LEU A 239 -47.41 12.04 -1.47
C LEU A 239 -48.34 12.75 -0.50
N SER A 240 -47.91 13.83 0.16
CA SER A 240 -48.71 14.49 1.20
C SER A 240 -50.04 15.05 0.65
N PRO A 241 -50.08 15.84 -0.44
CA PRO A 241 -51.34 16.32 -1.01
C PRO A 241 -52.24 15.19 -1.50
N LEU A 242 -51.66 14.11 -2.03
CA LEU A 242 -52.42 12.95 -2.51
C LEU A 242 -53.07 12.17 -1.36
N ILE A 243 -52.39 12.07 -0.20
CA ILE A 243 -52.98 11.54 1.04
C ILE A 243 -54.16 12.41 1.49
N VAL A 244 -54.04 13.75 1.43
CA VAL A 244 -55.15 14.67 1.75
C VAL A 244 -56.34 14.47 0.81
N VAL A 245 -56.10 14.33 -0.49
CA VAL A 245 -57.17 14.06 -1.49
C VAL A 245 -57.91 12.76 -1.19
N VAL A 246 -57.19 11.67 -0.89
CA VAL A 246 -57.82 10.38 -0.58
C VAL A 246 -58.47 10.38 0.80
N ALA A 247 -57.90 11.09 1.79
CA ALA A 247 -58.52 11.27 3.10
C ALA A 247 -59.90 11.95 3.00
N ALA A 248 -60.01 12.98 2.16
CA ALA A 248 -61.26 13.72 1.96
C ALA A 248 -62.33 12.93 1.19
N HIS A 249 -61.95 12.15 0.16
CA HIS A 249 -62.91 11.54 -0.78
C HIS A 249 -63.11 10.02 -0.59
N MET A 250 -62.07 9.26 -0.25
CA MET A 250 -62.11 7.80 -0.12
C MET A 250 -61.22 7.29 1.04
N PRO A 251 -61.55 7.63 2.30
CA PRO A 251 -60.68 7.37 3.46
C PRO A 251 -60.39 5.88 3.71
N LEU A 252 -61.24 4.96 3.24
CA LEU A 252 -60.99 3.52 3.29
C LEU A 252 -59.74 3.08 2.50
N LEU A 253 -59.27 3.88 1.54
CA LEU A 253 -58.08 3.60 0.75
C LEU A 253 -56.79 4.15 1.39
N LEU A 254 -56.86 4.90 2.49
CA LEU A 254 -55.68 5.44 3.18
C LEU A 254 -54.62 4.38 3.53
N PRO A 255 -54.96 3.16 4.00
CA PRO A 255 -53.97 2.13 4.26
C PRO A 255 -53.14 1.72 3.03
N LEU A 256 -53.63 1.90 1.81
CA LEU A 256 -52.88 1.58 0.58
C LEU A 256 -51.67 2.50 0.37
N PHE A 257 -51.66 3.71 0.96
CA PHE A 257 -50.49 4.59 0.96
C PHE A 257 -49.30 4.02 1.73
N ALA A 258 -49.49 2.97 2.54
CA ALA A 258 -48.37 2.23 3.11
C ALA A 258 -47.43 1.73 2.01
N ILE A 259 -47.93 1.31 0.85
CA ILE A 259 -47.10 0.78 -0.25
C ILE A 259 -46.09 1.83 -0.77
N PRO A 260 -46.50 3.00 -1.30
CA PRO A 260 -45.56 4.01 -1.75
C PRO A 260 -44.70 4.60 -0.63
N LEU A 261 -45.23 4.74 0.60
CA LEU A 261 -44.45 5.24 1.73
C LEU A 261 -43.35 4.27 2.18
N ILE A 262 -43.63 2.96 2.18
CA ILE A 262 -42.65 1.90 2.39
C ILE A 262 -41.65 1.84 1.23
N ALA A 263 -42.08 2.03 -0.01
CA ALA A 263 -41.20 2.06 -1.17
C ALA A 263 -40.20 3.24 -1.13
N VAL A 264 -40.64 4.43 -0.70
CA VAL A 264 -39.76 5.59 -0.49
C VAL A 264 -38.74 5.31 0.62
N ASP A 265 -39.16 4.79 1.78
CA ASP A 265 -38.24 4.48 2.88
C ASP A 265 -37.24 3.37 2.48
N SER A 266 -37.72 2.33 1.79
CA SER A 266 -36.92 1.21 1.28
C SER A 266 -35.90 1.65 0.22
N THR A 267 -36.28 2.54 -0.71
CA THR A 267 -35.35 3.03 -1.76
C THR A 267 -34.28 3.95 -1.18
N LEU A 268 -34.63 4.82 -0.24
CA LEU A 268 -33.66 5.64 0.50
C LEU A 268 -32.71 4.79 1.36
N TRP A 269 -33.23 3.71 1.96
CA TRP A 269 -32.40 2.72 2.65
C TRP A 269 -31.47 1.98 1.69
N MET A 270 -31.96 1.45 0.57
CA MET A 270 -31.13 0.78 -0.45
C MET A 270 -30.03 1.71 -1.00
N ALA A 271 -30.34 2.99 -1.21
CA ALA A 271 -29.36 3.98 -1.65
C ALA A 271 -28.27 4.25 -0.59
N ARG A 272 -28.60 4.24 0.71
CA ARG A 272 -27.61 4.32 1.80
C ARG A 272 -26.80 3.04 1.94
N ALA A 273 -27.45 1.88 1.95
CA ALA A 273 -26.80 0.59 2.07
C ALA A 273 -25.78 0.39 0.94
N ARG A 274 -26.16 0.67 -0.32
CA ARG A 274 -25.23 0.65 -1.46
C ARG A 274 -24.07 1.63 -1.31
N ALA A 275 -24.29 2.82 -0.76
CA ALA A 275 -23.22 3.80 -0.53
C ALA A 275 -22.26 3.35 0.60
N GLU A 276 -22.76 2.71 1.65
CA GLU A 276 -21.94 2.13 2.73
C GLU A 276 -21.17 0.89 2.25
N GLU A 277 -21.76 0.08 1.39
CA GLU A 277 -21.17 -1.10 0.76
C GLU A 277 -20.08 -0.70 -0.25
N GLN A 278 -20.30 0.37 -1.03
CA GLN A 278 -19.30 1.03 -1.88
C GLN A 278 -18.12 1.67 -1.11
N LEU A 279 -18.21 1.78 0.21
CA LEU A 279 -17.15 2.30 1.09
C LEU A 279 -16.39 1.18 1.83
N ARG A 280 -16.67 -0.10 1.51
CA ARG A 280 -15.99 -1.26 2.07
C ARG A 280 -15.33 -2.13 1.00
N ASP A 281 -14.37 -2.93 1.43
CA ASP A 281 -13.82 -4.04 0.68
C ASP A 281 -14.76 -5.26 0.80
N PRO A 282 -15.24 -5.85 -0.30
CA PRO A 282 -16.24 -6.92 -0.25
C PRO A 282 -15.73 -8.24 0.34
N LEU A 283 -14.41 -8.48 0.32
CA LEU A 283 -13.81 -9.68 0.91
C LEU A 283 -13.68 -9.52 2.43
N THR A 284 -12.89 -8.55 2.89
CA THR A 284 -12.54 -8.42 4.31
C THR A 284 -13.61 -7.71 5.14
N GLY A 285 -14.51 -6.95 4.50
CA GLY A 285 -15.47 -6.07 5.17
C GLY A 285 -14.84 -4.86 5.86
N LEU A 286 -13.53 -4.65 5.74
CA LEU A 286 -12.87 -3.39 6.15
C LEU A 286 -13.36 -2.22 5.26
N PRO A 287 -13.27 -0.98 5.73
CA PRO A 287 -13.34 0.19 4.86
C PRO A 287 -12.35 0.10 3.69
N ASN A 288 -12.70 0.73 2.56
CA ASN A 288 -11.82 0.80 1.39
C ASN A 288 -11.04 2.13 1.31
N ARG A 289 -10.20 2.27 0.27
CA ARG A 289 -9.39 3.47 0.00
C ARG A 289 -10.20 4.78 -0.02
N MET A 290 -11.42 4.77 -0.57
CA MET A 290 -12.27 5.96 -0.65
C MET A 290 -12.70 6.43 0.74
N TRP A 291 -13.16 5.50 1.57
CA TRP A 291 -13.53 5.78 2.97
C TRP A 291 -12.32 6.30 3.76
N LEU A 292 -11.15 5.68 3.61
CA LEU A 292 -9.93 6.09 4.30
C LEU A 292 -9.56 7.53 3.99
N LEU A 293 -9.61 7.95 2.73
CA LEU A 293 -9.26 9.32 2.33
C LEU A 293 -10.29 10.34 2.86
N GLU A 294 -11.59 10.06 2.78
CA GLU A 294 -12.61 10.93 3.39
C GLU A 294 -12.39 11.07 4.90
N ARG A 295 -12.06 9.98 5.58
CA ARG A 295 -11.87 9.93 7.02
C ARG A 295 -10.57 10.60 7.47
N ALA A 296 -9.50 10.42 6.71
CA ALA A 296 -8.22 11.08 6.92
C ALA A 296 -8.36 12.60 6.83
N ARG A 297 -9.03 13.15 5.80
CA ARG A 297 -9.27 14.60 5.68
C ARG A 297 -9.95 15.17 6.94
N VAL A 298 -11.01 14.52 7.43
CA VAL A 298 -11.69 14.94 8.68
C VAL A 298 -10.77 14.88 9.91
N ALA A 299 -9.86 13.91 9.96
CA ALA A 299 -8.87 13.82 11.04
C ALA A 299 -7.79 14.92 10.94
N LEU A 300 -7.37 15.31 9.73
CA LEU A 300 -6.42 16.41 9.51
C LEU A 300 -7.05 17.75 9.92
N ASP A 301 -8.29 18.03 9.48
CA ASP A 301 -9.04 19.23 9.86
C ASP A 301 -9.22 19.39 11.38
N GLU A 302 -9.29 18.29 12.13
CA GLU A 302 -9.37 18.28 13.59
C GLU A 302 -7.99 18.41 14.23
N ALA A 303 -6.97 17.74 13.68
CA ALA A 303 -5.59 17.85 14.15
C ALA A 303 -5.07 19.29 14.01
N GLU A 304 -5.30 19.95 12.87
CA GLU A 304 -4.95 21.36 12.63
C GLU A 304 -5.59 22.29 13.68
N ARG A 305 -6.91 22.18 13.87
CA ARG A 305 -7.66 22.98 14.86
C ARG A 305 -7.23 22.74 16.31
N GLN A 306 -6.72 21.55 16.62
CA GLN A 306 -6.22 21.20 17.96
C GLN A 306 -4.71 21.44 18.11
N GLN A 307 -4.00 21.84 17.05
CA GLN A 307 -2.52 21.87 16.99
C GLN A 307 -1.90 20.52 17.41
N ALA A 308 -2.58 19.43 17.03
CA ALA A 308 -2.17 18.05 17.23
C ALA A 308 -1.60 17.47 15.94
N LYS A 309 -0.97 16.29 16.04
CA LYS A 309 -0.51 15.52 14.88
C LYS A 309 -1.46 14.37 14.59
N SER A 310 -1.58 14.01 13.33
CA SER A 310 -2.29 12.80 12.85
C SER A 310 -1.29 11.97 12.05
N ALA A 311 -1.49 10.65 11.92
CA ALA A 311 -0.60 9.81 11.13
C ALA A 311 -1.35 8.77 10.31
N LEU A 312 -0.74 8.41 9.18
CA LEU A 312 -1.18 7.36 8.30
C LEU A 312 -0.08 6.30 8.20
N VAL A 313 -0.45 5.06 8.44
CA VAL A 313 0.41 3.88 8.27
C VAL A 313 -0.10 3.12 7.06
N LEU A 314 0.76 2.88 6.07
CA LEU A 314 0.52 1.89 5.01
C LEU A 314 1.23 0.60 5.37
N ILE A 315 0.63 -0.55 5.05
CA ILE A 315 1.13 -1.89 5.38
C ILE A 315 0.91 -2.78 4.15
N ASP A 316 1.95 -3.48 3.73
CA ASP A 316 1.90 -4.49 2.67
C ASP A 316 2.32 -5.86 3.22
N LEU A 317 1.76 -6.94 2.69
CA LEU A 317 2.05 -8.31 3.12
C LEU A 317 3.18 -8.89 2.28
N ASP A 318 4.33 -9.12 2.90
CA ASP A 318 5.52 -9.56 2.17
C ASP A 318 5.33 -10.99 1.65
N ARG A 319 5.64 -11.17 0.37
CA ARG A 319 5.55 -12.45 -0.37
C ARG A 319 4.12 -13.04 -0.45
N PHE A 320 3.05 -12.26 -0.23
CA PHE A 320 1.66 -12.74 -0.36
C PHE A 320 1.34 -13.34 -1.74
N ARG A 321 1.97 -12.85 -2.83
CA ARG A 321 1.88 -13.49 -4.16
C ARG A 321 2.32 -14.96 -4.13
N SER A 322 3.45 -15.28 -3.50
CA SER A 322 3.96 -16.66 -3.39
C SER A 322 2.98 -17.59 -2.65
N VAL A 323 2.23 -17.07 -1.67
CA VAL A 323 1.16 -17.83 -1.01
C VAL A 323 0.01 -18.13 -1.98
N ASN A 324 -0.40 -17.16 -2.81
CA ASN A 324 -1.41 -17.40 -3.85
C ASN A 324 -0.94 -18.41 -4.90
N ASP A 325 0.31 -18.32 -5.35
CA ASP A 325 0.87 -19.20 -6.38
C ASP A 325 1.04 -20.64 -5.86
N THR A 326 1.33 -20.80 -4.56
CA THR A 326 1.56 -22.11 -3.92
C THR A 326 0.28 -22.78 -3.43
N LEU A 327 -0.64 -22.03 -2.82
CA LEU A 327 -1.84 -22.56 -2.14
C LEU A 327 -3.17 -22.17 -2.84
N GLY A 328 -3.09 -21.38 -3.91
CA GLY A 328 -4.25 -20.90 -4.68
C GLY A 328 -4.94 -19.68 -4.06
N HIS A 329 -5.64 -18.91 -4.89
CA HIS A 329 -6.32 -17.67 -4.48
C HIS A 329 -7.33 -17.85 -3.34
N LEU A 330 -8.00 -19.01 -3.24
CA LEU A 330 -8.94 -19.29 -2.13
C LEU A 330 -8.26 -19.44 -0.77
N ALA A 331 -6.96 -19.73 -0.72
CA ALA A 331 -6.17 -19.70 0.50
C ALA A 331 -5.71 -18.25 0.80
N GLY A 332 -5.30 -17.50 -0.23
CA GLY A 332 -4.99 -16.07 -0.13
C GLY A 332 -6.18 -15.23 0.38
N ASP A 333 -7.39 -15.49 -0.09
CA ASP A 333 -8.61 -14.81 0.38
C ASP A 333 -8.90 -15.09 1.87
N ARG A 334 -8.71 -16.35 2.30
CA ARG A 334 -8.85 -16.74 3.71
C ARG A 334 -7.75 -16.14 4.59
N LEU A 335 -6.54 -16.02 4.05
CA LEU A 335 -5.44 -15.32 4.71
C LEU A 335 -5.76 -13.83 4.91
N LEU A 336 -6.24 -13.14 3.88
CA LEU A 336 -6.64 -11.73 3.95
C LEU A 336 -7.76 -11.49 4.97
N LEU A 337 -8.71 -12.42 5.09
CA LEU A 337 -9.73 -12.40 6.15
C LEU A 337 -9.10 -12.47 7.56
N GLN A 338 -8.18 -13.42 7.80
CA GLN A 338 -7.50 -13.54 9.09
C GLN A 338 -6.62 -12.31 9.42
N ILE A 339 -5.91 -11.76 8.42
CA ILE A 339 -5.12 -10.53 8.56
C ILE A 339 -6.03 -9.35 8.93
N ALA A 340 -7.18 -9.19 8.26
CA ALA A 340 -8.12 -8.12 8.58
C ALA A 340 -8.67 -8.21 10.01
N ASP A 341 -8.97 -9.41 10.50
CA ASP A 341 -9.43 -9.61 11.89
C ASP A 341 -8.32 -9.39 12.92
N ARG A 342 -7.08 -9.81 12.64
CA ARG A 342 -5.93 -9.46 13.49
C ARG A 342 -5.67 -7.97 13.55
N LEU A 343 -5.72 -7.30 12.40
CA LEU A 343 -5.52 -5.85 12.31
C LEU A 343 -6.56 -5.13 13.20
N ARG A 344 -7.85 -5.52 13.11
CA ARG A 344 -8.93 -5.01 13.97
C ARG A 344 -8.64 -5.19 15.46
N LEU A 345 -8.12 -6.34 15.87
CA LEU A 345 -7.80 -6.65 17.27
C LEU A 345 -6.54 -5.90 17.77
N ALA A 346 -5.59 -5.61 16.89
CA ALA A 346 -4.35 -4.90 17.19
C ALA A 346 -4.48 -3.36 17.12
N LEU A 347 -5.59 -2.82 16.61
CA LEU A 347 -5.77 -1.37 16.46
C LEU A 347 -5.65 -0.60 17.79
N PRO A 348 -4.83 0.47 17.84
CA PRO A 348 -4.85 1.44 18.93
C PRO A 348 -6.25 2.06 19.13
N ARG A 349 -6.54 2.53 20.35
CA ARG A 349 -7.83 3.19 20.64
C ARG A 349 -8.03 4.41 19.76
N GLY A 350 -9.13 4.43 19.01
CA GLY A 350 -9.48 5.51 18.09
C GLY A 350 -8.77 5.44 16.73
N ALA A 351 -7.89 4.47 16.50
CA ALA A 351 -7.33 4.17 15.19
C ALA A 351 -8.36 3.43 14.32
N GLU A 352 -8.26 3.59 13.00
CA GLU A 352 -9.20 3.05 12.03
C GLU A 352 -8.44 2.40 10.88
N ALA A 353 -8.76 1.14 10.57
CA ALA A 353 -8.13 0.38 9.49
C ALA A 353 -8.95 0.40 8.19
N ALA A 354 -8.28 0.26 7.06
CA ALA A 354 -8.85 0.06 5.73
C ALA A 354 -8.00 -0.95 4.92
N ARG A 355 -8.58 -1.52 3.85
CA ARG A 355 -7.84 -2.26 2.81
C ARG A 355 -7.88 -1.45 1.52
N LEU A 356 -6.74 -1.28 0.85
CA LEU A 356 -6.66 -0.45 -0.36
C LEU A 356 -6.91 -1.25 -1.63
N GLY A 357 -6.42 -2.48 -1.65
CA GLY A 357 -6.51 -3.46 -2.74
C GLY A 357 -5.44 -4.54 -2.53
N GLY A 358 -5.59 -5.71 -3.16
CA GLY A 358 -4.57 -6.77 -3.06
C GLY A 358 -4.19 -7.12 -1.61
N ASP A 359 -2.89 -7.07 -1.33
CA ASP A 359 -2.18 -7.26 -0.07
C ASP A 359 -2.09 -5.98 0.80
N GLU A 360 -2.49 -4.81 0.29
CA GLU A 360 -2.30 -3.52 0.95
C GLU A 360 -3.40 -3.18 1.98
N PHE A 361 -2.98 -2.90 3.21
CA PHE A 361 -3.78 -2.37 4.31
C PHE A 361 -3.28 -1.00 4.74
N ALA A 362 -4.16 -0.19 5.31
CA ALA A 362 -3.79 1.11 5.86
C ALA A 362 -4.45 1.33 7.22
N VAL A 363 -3.78 2.07 8.10
CA VAL A 363 -4.29 2.47 9.41
C VAL A 363 -4.14 3.97 9.59
N LEU A 364 -5.27 4.64 9.80
CA LEU A 364 -5.33 6.03 10.24
C LEU A 364 -5.18 6.07 11.77
N LEU A 365 -4.29 6.93 12.24
CA LEU A 365 -4.09 7.31 13.64
C LEU A 365 -4.55 8.78 13.79
N PRO A 366 -5.84 9.06 14.10
CA PRO A 366 -6.38 10.43 14.05
C PRO A 366 -5.71 11.41 15.00
N GLN A 367 -5.05 10.90 16.04
CA GLN A 367 -4.19 11.66 16.94
C GLN A 367 -2.91 10.86 17.24
N THR A 368 -1.76 11.51 17.13
CA THR A 368 -0.45 11.01 17.57
C THR A 368 0.33 12.15 18.24
N HIS A 369 1.30 11.80 19.09
CA HIS A 369 2.19 12.78 19.72
C HIS A 369 3.42 13.11 18.88
N SER A 370 3.89 12.17 18.05
CA SER A 370 5.09 12.33 17.20
C SER A 370 5.19 11.24 16.14
N ALA A 371 6.09 11.44 15.17
CA ALA A 371 6.50 10.39 14.23
C ALA A 371 6.99 9.12 14.92
N THR A 372 7.81 9.24 15.97
CA THR A 372 8.27 8.09 16.78
C THR A 372 7.12 7.33 17.46
N SER A 373 6.06 8.04 17.89
CA SER A 373 4.87 7.42 18.46
C SER A 373 4.07 6.67 17.40
N ALA A 374 3.94 7.24 16.19
CA ALA A 374 3.28 6.58 15.07
C ALA A 374 4.06 5.34 14.59
N GLN A 375 5.40 5.44 14.49
CA GLN A 375 6.28 4.31 14.15
C GLN A 375 6.18 3.17 15.18
N ARG A 376 6.08 3.49 16.48
CA ARG A 376 5.89 2.47 17.52
C ARG A 376 4.54 1.75 17.38
N SER A 377 3.48 2.48 17.07
CA SER A 377 2.17 1.89 16.75
C SER A 377 2.25 0.99 15.52
N ALA A 378 2.89 1.43 14.44
CA ALA A 378 3.11 0.65 13.22
C ALA A 378 3.91 -0.64 13.50
N ARG A 379 5.01 -0.59 14.27
CA ARG A 379 5.77 -1.78 14.71
C ARG A 379 4.92 -2.75 15.53
N THR A 380 4.02 -2.24 16.36
CA THR A 380 3.09 -3.08 17.13
C THR A 380 2.08 -3.79 16.22
N LEU A 381 1.57 -3.09 15.19
CA LEU A 381 0.67 -3.66 14.19
C LEU A 381 1.37 -4.75 13.36
N VAL A 382 2.55 -4.44 12.78
CA VAL A 382 3.35 -5.40 12.00
C VAL A 382 3.68 -6.66 12.80
N ALA A 383 4.13 -6.53 14.06
CA ALA A 383 4.41 -7.68 14.92
C ALA A 383 3.16 -8.53 15.23
N ALA A 384 1.98 -7.92 15.33
CA ALA A 384 0.72 -8.64 15.51
C ALA A 384 0.27 -9.38 14.23
N LEU A 385 0.55 -8.83 13.05
CA LEU A 385 0.30 -9.50 11.78
C LEU A 385 1.22 -10.72 11.60
N GLY A 386 2.51 -10.57 11.89
CA GLY A 386 3.54 -11.61 11.74
C GLY A 386 3.52 -12.77 12.75
N SER A 387 2.48 -12.87 13.58
CA SER A 387 2.27 -14.08 14.38
C SER A 387 1.88 -15.29 13.49
N PRO A 388 2.15 -16.55 13.88
CA PRO A 388 1.78 -17.70 13.07
C PRO A 388 0.26 -17.82 12.85
N LEU A 389 -0.17 -18.07 11.62
CA LEU A 389 -1.56 -18.23 11.15
C LEU A 389 -1.85 -19.71 10.86
N ASP A 390 -3.05 -20.18 11.18
CA ASP A 390 -3.50 -21.54 10.81
C ASP A 390 -4.42 -21.45 9.59
N LEU A 391 -3.99 -22.06 8.49
CA LEU A 391 -4.70 -22.14 7.22
C LEU A 391 -4.84 -23.62 6.84
N ASP A 392 -6.02 -24.18 7.07
CA ASP A 392 -6.39 -25.57 6.82
C ASP A 392 -5.42 -26.60 7.45
N GLY A 393 -4.82 -26.28 8.61
CA GLY A 393 -3.85 -27.12 9.32
C GLY A 393 -2.38 -26.83 8.97
N LEU A 394 -2.11 -25.89 8.05
CA LEU A 394 -0.77 -25.38 7.78
C LEU A 394 -0.51 -24.13 8.61
N THR A 395 0.60 -24.13 9.35
CA THR A 395 1.07 -22.95 10.08
C THR A 395 1.90 -22.05 9.17
N LEU A 396 1.38 -20.88 8.82
CA LEU A 396 2.05 -19.89 7.98
C LEU A 396 2.53 -18.69 8.81
N VAL A 397 3.75 -18.25 8.57
CA VAL A 397 4.28 -16.98 9.09
C VAL A 397 4.47 -16.06 7.90
N LEU A 398 3.90 -14.85 7.97
CA LEU A 398 4.03 -13.82 6.95
C LEU A 398 4.66 -12.59 7.57
N GLU A 399 5.62 -12.03 6.87
CA GLU A 399 6.17 -10.72 7.18
C GLU A 399 5.25 -9.63 6.62
N ALA A 400 5.37 -8.43 7.16
CA ALA A 400 4.66 -7.27 6.64
C ALA A 400 5.58 -6.06 6.75
N SER A 401 5.64 -5.28 5.68
CA SER A 401 6.41 -4.04 5.59
C SER A 401 5.46 -2.86 5.71
N ALA A 402 5.83 -1.85 6.49
CA ALA A 402 4.98 -0.69 6.75
C ALA A 402 5.71 0.65 6.63
N GLY A 403 4.98 1.64 6.12
CA GLY A 403 5.46 3.02 5.96
C GLY A 403 4.59 4.01 6.71
N VAL A 404 5.21 5.00 7.36
CA VAL A 404 4.52 5.95 8.24
C VAL A 404 4.70 7.39 7.76
N ALA A 405 3.59 8.08 7.50
CA ALA A 405 3.56 9.52 7.27
C ALA A 405 2.77 10.25 8.36
N VAL A 406 3.22 11.45 8.77
CA VAL A 406 2.64 12.20 9.89
C VAL A 406 2.26 13.61 9.45
N PHE A 407 1.04 14.06 9.72
CA PHE A 407 0.63 15.46 9.56
C PHE A 407 1.05 16.30 10.78
N PRO A 408 1.51 17.55 10.60
CA PRO A 408 1.75 18.24 9.32
C PRO A 408 3.13 17.94 8.72
N ASP A 409 4.09 17.46 9.53
CA ASP A 409 5.52 17.25 9.20
C ASP A 409 5.76 16.64 7.81
N HIS A 410 4.98 15.59 7.52
CA HIS A 410 4.86 14.80 6.32
C HIS A 410 4.23 15.52 5.14
N ALA A 411 2.96 15.91 5.30
CA ALA A 411 2.10 16.52 4.30
C ALA A 411 0.88 17.16 4.95
N ASP A 412 0.33 18.19 4.30
CA ASP A 412 -0.88 18.90 4.76
C ASP A 412 -2.19 18.24 4.29
N GLU A 413 -2.13 17.34 3.29
CA GLU A 413 -3.30 16.68 2.68
C GLU A 413 -3.25 15.14 2.81
N ALA A 414 -4.42 14.50 2.83
CA ALA A 414 -4.55 13.05 3.03
C ALA A 414 -3.92 12.23 1.89
N GLU A 415 -4.08 12.68 0.65
CA GLU A 415 -3.46 12.11 -0.54
C GLU A 415 -1.93 12.22 -0.50
N GLY A 416 -1.41 13.34 0.02
CA GLY A 416 0.02 13.56 0.25
C GLY A 416 0.58 12.63 1.33
N LEU A 417 -0.14 12.45 2.45
CA LEU A 417 0.23 11.45 3.46
C LEU A 417 0.25 10.03 2.89
N LEU A 418 -0.76 9.65 2.10
CA LEU A 418 -0.83 8.31 1.51
C LEU A 418 0.35 8.04 0.58
N ARG A 419 0.69 9.00 -0.30
CA ARG A 419 1.86 8.89 -1.19
C ARG A 419 3.17 8.78 -0.40
N ARG A 420 3.30 9.53 0.70
CA ARG A 420 4.52 9.51 1.54
C ARG A 420 4.63 8.24 2.39
N ALA A 421 3.51 7.70 2.86
CA ALA A 421 3.46 6.41 3.53
C ALA A 421 3.82 5.26 2.57
N ASP A 422 3.40 5.31 1.30
CA ASP A 422 3.78 4.36 0.24
C ASP A 422 5.29 4.33 -0.02
N VAL A 423 5.91 5.50 -0.20
CA VAL A 423 7.36 5.62 -0.34
C VAL A 423 8.12 5.07 0.88
N ALA A 424 7.64 5.37 2.10
CA ALA A 424 8.23 4.82 3.32
C ALA A 424 8.08 3.29 3.40
N MET A 425 6.94 2.75 2.98
CA MET A 425 6.67 1.31 2.97
C MET A 425 7.58 0.58 1.98
N TYR A 426 7.77 1.15 0.79
CA TYR A 426 8.71 0.61 -0.20
C TYR A 426 10.16 0.64 0.34
N ALA A 427 10.57 1.71 1.03
CA ALA A 427 11.87 1.77 1.70
C ALA A 427 12.01 0.69 2.79
N ALA A 428 10.98 0.47 3.61
CA ALA A 428 10.97 -0.59 4.63
C ALA A 428 11.10 -2.00 4.04
N LYS A 429 10.49 -2.22 2.87
CA LYS A 429 10.53 -3.48 2.12
C LYS A 429 11.89 -3.72 1.46
N ARG A 430 12.49 -2.69 0.86
CA ARG A 430 13.83 -2.74 0.27
C ARG A 430 14.91 -2.96 1.34
N ASP A 431 14.88 -2.16 2.40
CA ASP A 431 15.87 -2.19 3.48
C ASP A 431 15.60 -3.35 4.48
N ARG A 432 14.55 -4.16 4.26
CA ARG A 432 14.05 -5.25 5.12
C ARG A 432 13.90 -4.85 6.61
N SER A 433 13.62 -3.58 6.89
CA SER A 433 13.52 -3.03 8.26
C SER A 433 12.13 -3.16 8.88
N GLY A 434 11.14 -3.58 8.10
CA GLY A 434 9.76 -3.84 8.51
C GLY A 434 8.91 -2.59 8.78
N VAL A 435 9.46 -1.52 9.36
CA VAL A 435 8.74 -0.26 9.58
C VAL A 435 9.62 0.99 9.45
N GLU A 436 9.40 1.75 8.39
CA GLU A 436 10.02 3.06 8.17
C GLU A 436 9.05 4.23 8.37
N VAL A 437 9.65 5.37 8.71
CA VAL A 437 8.99 6.68 8.66
C VAL A 437 9.43 7.36 7.37
N TYR A 438 8.52 8.07 6.71
CA TYR A 438 8.86 8.85 5.52
C TYR A 438 9.97 9.86 5.82
N ASP A 439 10.96 9.88 4.95
CA ASP A 439 12.06 10.84 4.90
C ASP A 439 12.13 11.40 3.47
N SER A 440 12.13 12.72 3.34
CA SER A 440 12.25 13.40 2.05
C SER A 440 13.56 13.10 1.31
N HIS A 441 14.62 12.69 2.03
CA HIS A 441 15.87 12.24 1.40
C HIS A 441 15.77 10.86 0.75
N ARG A 442 14.68 10.12 0.99
CA ARG A 442 14.40 8.78 0.43
C ARG A 442 13.25 8.79 -0.61
N ASP A 443 12.75 9.97 -1.01
CA ASP A 443 11.53 10.14 -1.82
C ASP A 443 11.76 9.91 -3.33
N GLY A 444 12.18 8.69 -3.70
CA GLY A 444 12.64 8.30 -5.03
C GLY A 444 11.57 8.11 -6.12
N ASN A 445 10.34 8.61 -5.94
CA ASN A 445 9.23 8.41 -6.88
C ASN A 445 8.74 9.72 -7.55
N THR A 446 9.70 10.59 -7.87
CA THR A 446 9.53 11.88 -8.55
C THR A 446 9.58 11.71 -10.09
N PRO A 447 9.11 12.67 -10.91
CA PRO A 447 9.45 12.78 -12.34
C PRO A 447 10.93 12.55 -12.68
N ASP A 448 11.85 12.80 -11.75
CA ASP A 448 13.25 12.38 -11.80
C ASP A 448 13.46 10.94 -12.27
N ARG A 449 12.64 9.97 -11.84
CA ARG A 449 12.83 8.56 -12.20
C ARG A 449 12.51 8.27 -13.68
N LEU A 450 11.61 9.05 -14.28
CA LEU A 450 11.34 9.03 -15.72
C LEU A 450 12.43 9.75 -16.52
N GLY A 451 12.98 10.84 -15.96
CA GLY A 451 14.20 11.49 -16.49
C GLY A 451 15.35 10.49 -16.50
N LEU A 452 15.65 9.89 -15.35
CA LEU A 452 16.75 8.96 -15.12
C LEU A 452 16.69 7.71 -16.01
N LEU A 453 15.50 7.26 -16.41
CA LEU A 453 15.34 6.22 -17.45
C LEU A 453 15.78 6.70 -18.85
N GLY A 454 15.42 7.94 -19.21
CA GLY A 454 15.91 8.57 -20.44
C GLY A 454 17.42 8.84 -20.39
N ASP A 455 17.93 9.22 -19.22
CA ASP A 455 19.34 9.50 -18.98
C ASP A 455 20.17 8.22 -19.03
N LEU A 456 19.73 7.12 -18.40
CA LEU A 456 20.42 5.83 -18.44
C LEU A 456 20.53 5.28 -19.87
N ARG A 457 19.49 5.47 -20.70
CA ARG A 457 19.57 5.11 -22.13
C ARG A 457 20.65 5.91 -22.86
N ARG A 458 20.71 7.23 -22.64
CA ARG A 458 21.75 8.10 -23.22
C ARG A 458 23.14 7.77 -22.68
N ALA A 459 23.27 7.49 -21.39
CA ALA A 459 24.51 7.17 -20.70
C ALA A 459 25.18 5.89 -21.23
N LEU A 460 24.38 4.86 -21.55
CA LEU A 460 24.85 3.64 -22.20
C LEU A 460 25.36 3.90 -23.63
N ASP A 461 24.69 4.79 -24.38
CA ASP A 461 25.09 5.16 -25.74
C ASP A 461 26.30 6.14 -25.75
N ALA A 462 26.49 6.92 -24.68
CA ALA A 462 27.53 7.94 -24.54
C ALA A 462 28.78 7.51 -23.75
N GLY A 463 28.77 6.33 -23.11
CA GLY A 463 29.88 5.84 -22.28
C GLY A 463 30.02 6.52 -20.91
N GLU A 464 28.92 7.04 -20.35
CA GLU A 464 28.89 7.64 -18.99
C GLU A 464 28.74 6.57 -17.87
N VAL A 465 28.45 5.34 -18.26
CA VAL A 465 28.51 4.14 -17.42
C VAL A 465 29.95 3.60 -17.49
N GLU A 466 30.56 3.29 -16.34
CA GLU A 466 31.92 2.75 -16.25
C GLU A 466 31.90 1.43 -15.46
N LEU A 467 32.87 0.54 -15.72
CA LEU A 467 33.09 -0.65 -14.91
C LEU A 467 34.23 -0.41 -13.92
N HIS A 468 33.98 -0.73 -12.65
CA HIS A 468 35.02 -0.87 -11.63
C HIS A 468 35.21 -2.35 -11.33
N TYR A 469 36.42 -2.75 -10.98
CA TYR A 469 36.77 -4.15 -10.77
C TYR A 469 37.15 -4.37 -9.31
N GLN A 470 36.40 -5.22 -8.59
CA GLN A 470 36.74 -5.60 -7.23
C GLN A 470 37.50 -6.92 -7.21
N PRO A 471 38.72 -6.97 -6.67
CA PRO A 471 39.50 -8.21 -6.65
C PRO A 471 38.97 -9.26 -5.66
N LYS A 472 38.99 -10.52 -6.10
CA LYS A 472 38.84 -11.73 -5.28
C LYS A 472 40.23 -12.31 -4.99
N VAL A 473 40.54 -12.63 -3.73
CA VAL A 473 41.84 -13.22 -3.35
C VAL A 473 41.68 -14.48 -2.52
N ARG A 474 42.60 -15.42 -2.70
CA ARG A 474 42.77 -16.59 -1.84
C ARG A 474 43.58 -16.23 -0.59
N PHE A 475 43.47 -17.05 0.45
CA PHE A 475 44.22 -16.88 1.70
C PHE A 475 45.75 -17.00 1.55
N ASN A 476 46.25 -17.53 0.44
CA ASN A 476 47.68 -17.55 0.09
C ASN A 476 48.15 -16.27 -0.64
N GLY A 477 47.28 -15.28 -0.84
CA GLY A 477 47.56 -14.03 -1.57
C GLY A 477 47.38 -14.09 -3.09
N GLU A 478 47.03 -15.25 -3.65
CA GLU A 478 46.75 -15.40 -5.09
C GLU A 478 45.44 -14.72 -5.49
N VAL A 479 45.46 -14.02 -6.62
CA VAL A 479 44.26 -13.39 -7.19
C VAL A 479 43.39 -14.46 -7.84
N ALA A 480 42.19 -14.69 -7.29
CA ALA A 480 41.24 -15.67 -7.82
C ALA A 480 40.48 -15.15 -9.04
N GLY A 481 40.28 -13.82 -9.12
CA GLY A 481 39.58 -13.13 -10.20
C GLY A 481 39.30 -11.67 -9.83
N LEU A 482 38.51 -10.97 -10.65
CA LEU A 482 37.89 -9.69 -10.29
C LEU A 482 36.40 -9.71 -10.66
N GLU A 483 35.55 -9.09 -9.86
CA GLU A 483 34.16 -8.84 -10.21
C GLU A 483 34.01 -7.47 -10.90
N ALA A 484 33.36 -7.45 -12.07
CA ALA A 484 33.04 -6.24 -12.82
C ALA A 484 31.74 -5.61 -12.31
N LEU A 485 31.90 -4.57 -11.51
CA LEU A 485 30.83 -3.83 -10.85
C LEU A 485 30.52 -2.54 -11.61
N VAL A 486 29.29 -2.44 -12.10
CA VAL A 486 28.83 -1.27 -12.86
C VAL A 486 28.72 -0.02 -11.97
N ARG A 487 29.12 1.13 -12.52
CA ARG A 487 29.03 2.46 -11.88
C ARG A 487 28.52 3.46 -12.89
N TRP A 488 27.71 4.42 -12.46
CA TRP A 488 27.21 5.48 -13.34
C TRP A 488 27.58 6.86 -12.79
N ARG A 489 28.27 7.65 -13.61
CA ARG A 489 28.57 9.06 -13.33
C ARG A 489 27.65 9.93 -14.17
N HIS A 490 26.48 10.24 -13.62
CA HIS A 490 25.52 11.13 -14.24
C HIS A 490 26.05 12.58 -14.23
N PRO A 491 25.99 13.34 -15.34
CA PRO A 491 26.53 14.71 -15.42
C PRO A 491 26.00 15.67 -14.34
N GLU A 492 24.68 15.65 -14.11
CA GLU A 492 24.02 16.52 -13.12
C GLU A 492 23.95 15.93 -11.69
N ARG A 493 23.78 14.61 -11.53
CA ARG A 493 23.58 13.94 -10.23
C ARG A 493 24.86 13.40 -9.58
N GLY A 494 25.98 13.39 -10.29
CA GLY A 494 27.21 12.76 -9.82
C GLY A 494 27.14 11.23 -9.85
N ARG A 495 27.58 10.56 -8.79
CA ARG A 495 27.58 9.08 -8.73
C ARG A 495 26.19 8.56 -8.36
N VAL A 496 25.55 7.84 -9.29
CA VAL A 496 24.26 7.17 -9.04
C VAL A 496 24.52 5.77 -8.47
N PRO A 497 23.88 5.36 -7.35
CA PRO A 497 24.03 4.02 -6.79
C PRO A 497 23.58 2.90 -7.75
N PRO A 498 24.29 1.75 -7.81
CA PRO A 498 23.89 0.60 -8.64
C PRO A 498 22.43 0.18 -8.45
N ASP A 499 22.01 -0.03 -7.21
CA ASP A 499 20.67 -0.51 -6.84
C ASP A 499 19.54 0.39 -7.40
N GLU A 500 19.79 1.70 -7.51
CA GLU A 500 18.82 2.67 -8.00
C GLU A 500 18.59 2.51 -9.51
N PHE A 501 19.67 2.48 -10.31
CA PHE A 501 19.57 2.42 -11.76
C PHE A 501 19.35 0.99 -12.30
N ILE A 502 19.79 -0.04 -11.58
CA ILE A 502 19.48 -1.45 -11.89
C ILE A 502 17.98 -1.69 -11.72
N ALA A 503 17.37 -1.27 -10.59
CA ALA A 503 15.92 -1.40 -10.38
C ALA A 503 15.09 -0.62 -11.42
N ILE A 504 15.62 0.49 -11.94
CA ILE A 504 15.02 1.20 -13.09
C ILE A 504 15.14 0.36 -14.36
N ALA A 505 16.32 -0.17 -14.68
CA ALA A 505 16.54 -0.99 -15.87
C ALA A 505 15.72 -2.28 -15.87
N GLU A 506 15.50 -2.91 -14.71
CA GLU A 506 14.60 -4.05 -14.55
C GLU A 506 13.14 -3.68 -14.80
N SER A 507 12.63 -2.65 -14.12
CA SER A 507 11.23 -2.23 -14.26
C SER A 507 10.91 -1.67 -15.66
N SER A 508 11.89 -1.10 -16.37
CA SER A 508 11.72 -0.54 -17.72
C SER A 508 12.06 -1.48 -18.87
N GLY A 509 12.53 -2.71 -18.59
CA GLY A 509 12.99 -3.65 -19.61
C GLY A 509 14.28 -3.24 -20.34
N LEU A 510 15.16 -2.47 -19.69
CA LEU A 510 16.45 -2.04 -20.25
C LEU A 510 17.59 -3.04 -19.93
N MET A 511 17.39 -4.00 -19.02
CA MET A 511 18.43 -4.97 -18.61
C MET A 511 19.21 -5.59 -19.78
N PRO A 512 18.60 -6.08 -20.88
CA PRO A 512 19.38 -6.67 -21.97
C PRO A 512 20.41 -5.71 -22.60
N ARG A 513 20.10 -4.41 -22.66
CA ARG A 513 21.06 -3.39 -23.14
C ARG A 513 22.17 -3.10 -22.11
N LEU A 514 21.82 -3.10 -20.83
CA LEU A 514 22.80 -2.91 -19.74
C LEU A 514 23.75 -4.10 -19.67
N THR A 515 23.23 -5.33 -19.67
CA THR A 515 24.00 -6.57 -19.66
C THR A 515 24.88 -6.70 -20.91
N GLU A 516 24.38 -6.32 -22.09
CA GLU A 516 25.20 -6.23 -23.31
C GLU A 516 26.36 -5.23 -23.16
N TYR A 517 26.11 -4.02 -22.65
CA TYR A 517 27.13 -3.01 -22.42
C TYR A 517 28.22 -3.48 -21.42
N VAL A 518 27.80 -4.08 -20.30
CA VAL A 518 28.69 -4.61 -19.27
C VAL A 518 29.54 -5.75 -19.83
N LEU A 519 28.95 -6.71 -20.56
CA LEU A 519 29.69 -7.82 -21.18
C LEU A 519 30.71 -7.35 -22.22
N GLU A 520 30.32 -6.43 -23.12
CA GLU A 520 31.23 -5.92 -24.16
C GLU A 520 32.41 -5.17 -23.52
N THR A 521 32.16 -4.35 -22.50
CA THR A 521 33.18 -3.56 -21.80
C THR A 521 34.09 -4.45 -20.93
N ALA A 522 33.53 -5.44 -20.24
CA ALA A 522 34.30 -6.39 -19.44
C ALA A 522 35.22 -7.26 -20.31
N LEU A 523 34.70 -7.80 -21.43
CA LEU A 523 35.50 -8.62 -22.34
C LEU A 523 36.61 -7.83 -23.05
N LEU A 524 36.35 -6.57 -23.43
CA LEU A 524 37.38 -5.68 -23.94
C LEU A 524 38.50 -5.45 -22.90
N GLN A 525 38.15 -5.24 -21.62
CA GLN A 525 39.13 -5.07 -20.56
C GLN A 525 39.93 -6.36 -20.28
N VAL A 526 39.29 -7.54 -20.33
CA VAL A 526 39.99 -8.83 -20.25
C VAL A 526 40.97 -8.99 -21.42
N ALA A 527 40.56 -8.67 -22.66
CA ALA A 527 41.45 -8.72 -23.81
C ALA A 527 42.68 -7.79 -23.64
N ASN A 528 42.47 -6.57 -23.11
CA ASN A 528 43.55 -5.64 -22.78
C ASN A 528 44.51 -6.17 -21.70
N TRP A 529 43.99 -6.82 -20.65
CA TRP A 529 44.82 -7.46 -19.63
C TRP A 529 45.63 -8.63 -20.20
N ARG A 530 45.01 -9.52 -20.98
CA ARG A 530 45.69 -10.63 -21.66
C ARG A 530 46.82 -10.13 -22.58
N ALA A 531 46.56 -9.09 -23.38
CA ALA A 531 47.56 -8.46 -24.25
C ALA A 531 48.72 -7.81 -23.45
N ALA A 532 48.47 -7.40 -22.21
CA ALA A 532 49.47 -6.90 -21.27
C ALA A 532 50.14 -8.00 -20.41
N GLY A 533 49.89 -9.28 -20.69
CA GLY A 533 50.45 -10.43 -19.96
C GLY A 533 49.73 -10.79 -18.65
N LEU A 534 48.65 -10.09 -18.30
CA LEU A 534 47.86 -10.34 -17.09
C LEU A 534 46.71 -11.30 -17.40
N ASP A 535 46.84 -12.55 -16.97
CA ASP A 535 45.86 -13.61 -17.25
C ASP A 535 44.97 -13.86 -16.01
N VAL A 536 43.84 -13.16 -15.93
CA VAL A 536 42.93 -13.16 -14.76
C VAL A 536 41.46 -13.24 -15.21
N PRO A 537 40.62 -14.08 -14.57
CA PRO A 537 39.21 -14.17 -14.92
C PRO A 537 38.42 -12.98 -14.36
N VAL A 538 37.39 -12.56 -15.10
CA VAL A 538 36.45 -11.52 -14.68
C VAL A 538 35.05 -12.10 -14.53
N ALA A 539 34.44 -11.83 -13.38
CA ALA A 539 33.05 -12.14 -13.12
C ALA A 539 32.13 -10.98 -13.52
N VAL A 540 30.97 -11.30 -14.10
CA VAL A 540 29.95 -10.34 -14.53
C VAL A 540 28.58 -10.80 -14.03
N ASN A 541 27.89 -9.93 -13.31
CA ASN A 541 26.52 -10.15 -12.85
C ASN A 541 25.51 -10.14 -14.01
N VAL A 542 24.59 -11.11 -14.03
CA VAL A 542 23.59 -11.32 -15.08
C VAL A 542 22.18 -11.40 -14.50
N SER A 543 21.23 -10.66 -15.08
CA SER A 543 19.85 -10.66 -14.57
C SER A 543 19.11 -11.97 -14.87
N PRO A 544 18.11 -12.36 -14.06
CA PRO A 544 17.24 -13.49 -14.37
C PRO A 544 16.61 -13.41 -15.77
N ARG A 545 16.23 -12.22 -16.21
CA ARG A 545 15.61 -12.02 -17.53
C ARG A 545 16.57 -12.29 -18.69
N ASP A 546 17.86 -12.03 -18.52
CA ASP A 546 18.86 -12.33 -19.54
C ASP A 546 19.12 -13.84 -19.65
N VAL A 547 19.19 -14.56 -18.52
CA VAL A 547 19.33 -16.03 -18.49
C VAL A 547 18.12 -16.73 -19.13
N HIS A 548 16.92 -16.19 -18.93
CA HIS A 548 15.70 -16.70 -19.58
C HIS A 548 15.55 -16.23 -21.04
N SER A 549 16.33 -15.26 -21.51
CA SER A 549 16.19 -14.71 -22.87
C SER A 549 16.72 -15.68 -23.95
N PRO A 550 15.91 -16.05 -24.96
CA PRO A 550 16.34 -16.93 -26.04
C PRO A 550 17.58 -16.41 -26.77
N GLY A 551 18.60 -17.26 -26.92
CA GLY A 551 19.84 -16.91 -27.62
C GLY A 551 20.91 -16.20 -26.78
N PHE A 552 20.67 -15.92 -25.49
CA PHE A 552 21.64 -15.26 -24.61
C PHE A 552 23.02 -15.93 -24.64
N ALA A 553 23.07 -17.26 -24.44
CA ALA A 553 24.31 -18.04 -24.46
C ALA A 553 25.10 -17.91 -25.78
N GLY A 554 24.40 -17.94 -26.92
CA GLY A 554 25.02 -17.71 -28.24
C GLY A 554 25.57 -16.30 -28.41
N SER A 555 24.90 -15.30 -27.82
CA SER A 555 25.39 -13.91 -27.82
C SER A 555 26.66 -13.73 -26.98
N VAL A 556 26.77 -14.44 -25.85
CA VAL A 556 27.98 -14.46 -25.01
C VAL A 556 29.15 -15.10 -25.78
N ALA A 557 28.91 -16.27 -26.39
CA ALA A 557 29.91 -16.95 -27.22
C ALA A 557 30.39 -16.09 -28.40
N ALA A 558 29.49 -15.35 -29.06
CA ALA A 558 29.83 -14.45 -30.15
C ALA A 558 30.72 -13.26 -29.69
N ARG A 559 30.48 -12.70 -28.49
CA ARG A 559 31.31 -11.62 -27.93
C ARG A 559 32.70 -12.13 -27.50
N LEU A 560 32.78 -13.30 -26.87
CA LEU A 560 34.05 -13.95 -26.54
C LEU A 560 34.93 -14.15 -27.79
N ALA A 561 34.33 -14.67 -28.87
CA ALA A 561 35.00 -14.84 -30.16
C ALA A 561 35.44 -13.52 -30.78
N ARG A 562 34.61 -12.46 -30.72
CA ARG A 562 34.92 -11.12 -31.24
C ARG A 562 36.16 -10.51 -30.56
N HIS A 563 36.28 -10.65 -29.25
CA HIS A 563 37.37 -10.07 -28.46
C HIS A 563 38.60 -11.00 -28.31
N GLY A 564 38.56 -12.21 -28.88
CA GLY A 564 39.64 -13.19 -28.75
C GLY A 564 39.85 -13.70 -27.31
N VAL A 565 38.82 -13.59 -26.46
CA VAL A 565 38.89 -13.96 -25.04
C VAL A 565 38.48 -15.44 -24.88
N PRO A 566 39.30 -16.30 -24.25
CA PRO A 566 38.90 -17.67 -23.96
C PRO A 566 37.77 -17.66 -22.92
N ALA A 567 36.78 -18.52 -23.11
CA ALA A 567 35.58 -18.56 -22.27
C ALA A 567 35.88 -18.76 -20.77
N SER A 568 36.97 -19.46 -20.43
CA SER A 568 37.42 -19.67 -19.04
C SER A 568 37.89 -18.41 -18.30
N ALA A 569 38.11 -17.30 -19.02
CA ALA A 569 38.41 -15.98 -18.47
C ALA A 569 37.14 -15.14 -18.19
N LEU A 570 35.96 -15.62 -18.58
CA LEU A 570 34.67 -15.05 -18.21
C LEU A 570 33.99 -15.96 -17.18
N GLN A 571 33.53 -15.35 -16.10
CA GLN A 571 32.61 -15.95 -15.15
C GLN A 571 31.32 -15.14 -15.17
N LEU A 572 30.18 -15.82 -15.12
CA LEU A 572 28.87 -15.16 -15.00
C LEU A 572 28.33 -15.44 -13.60
N GLU A 573 27.88 -14.38 -12.94
CA GLU A 573 27.24 -14.43 -11.63
C GLU A 573 25.72 -14.35 -11.81
N ILE A 574 25.03 -15.29 -11.19
CA ILE A 574 23.57 -15.41 -11.20
C ILE A 574 23.06 -15.50 -9.78
N THR A 575 21.99 -14.78 -9.46
CA THR A 575 21.35 -14.92 -8.14
C THR A 575 20.54 -16.20 -8.04
N GLU A 576 20.26 -16.65 -6.83
CA GLU A 576 19.40 -17.81 -6.57
C GLU A 576 18.00 -17.68 -7.21
N HIS A 577 17.47 -16.46 -7.33
CA HIS A 577 16.12 -16.20 -7.84
C HIS A 577 15.91 -16.61 -9.30
N VAL A 578 17.00 -16.68 -10.09
CA VAL A 578 17.01 -17.19 -11.49
C VAL A 578 16.37 -18.58 -11.60
N LEU A 579 16.40 -19.36 -10.51
CA LEU A 579 15.97 -20.75 -10.45
C LEU A 579 14.49 -20.95 -10.10
N LEU A 580 13.80 -19.87 -9.69
CA LEU A 580 12.43 -19.94 -9.17
C LEU A 580 11.37 -19.65 -10.23
N GLU A 581 11.71 -18.90 -11.29
CA GLU A 581 10.77 -18.55 -12.37
C GLU A 581 10.61 -19.70 -13.39
N GLU A 582 11.64 -20.03 -14.18
CA GLU A 582 11.57 -21.10 -15.20
C GLU A 582 12.79 -22.04 -15.14
N PRO A 583 12.91 -22.92 -14.12
CA PRO A 583 14.13 -23.67 -13.82
C PRO A 583 14.66 -24.56 -14.96
N GLN A 584 13.79 -25.05 -15.85
CA GLN A 584 14.21 -25.86 -17.01
C GLN A 584 14.89 -25.00 -18.09
N GLN A 585 14.40 -23.79 -18.32
CA GLN A 585 14.94 -22.86 -19.30
C GLN A 585 16.25 -22.25 -18.81
N ALA A 586 16.30 -21.83 -17.54
CA ALA A 586 17.54 -21.43 -16.89
C ALA A 586 18.62 -22.52 -16.96
N ALA A 587 18.30 -23.77 -16.57
CA ALA A 587 19.25 -24.88 -16.64
C ALA A 587 19.76 -25.15 -18.07
N ALA A 588 18.91 -25.01 -19.09
CA ALA A 588 19.32 -25.16 -20.49
C ALA A 588 20.26 -24.03 -20.96
N THR A 589 19.98 -22.76 -20.64
CA THR A 589 20.87 -21.64 -20.95
C THR A 589 22.22 -21.78 -20.25
N LEU A 590 22.21 -22.18 -18.97
CA LEU A 590 23.42 -22.39 -18.17
C LEU A 590 24.26 -23.55 -18.71
N ALA A 591 23.63 -24.67 -19.07
CA ALA A 591 24.31 -25.80 -19.72
C ALA A 591 24.96 -25.39 -21.06
N ALA A 592 24.30 -24.54 -21.85
CA ALA A 592 24.87 -24.01 -23.09
C ALA A 592 26.07 -23.08 -22.83
N LEU A 593 25.98 -22.17 -21.86
CA LEU A 593 27.08 -21.29 -21.43
C LEU A 593 28.31 -22.09 -20.97
N THR A 594 28.11 -23.08 -20.10
CA THR A 594 29.20 -23.96 -19.66
C THR A 594 29.71 -24.89 -20.76
N GLY A 595 28.85 -25.27 -21.72
CA GLY A 595 29.25 -25.99 -22.93
C GLY A 595 30.18 -25.18 -23.85
N HIS A 596 30.11 -23.85 -23.78
CA HIS A 596 31.08 -22.94 -24.41
C HIS A 596 32.35 -22.71 -23.56
N GLY A 597 32.41 -23.24 -22.33
CA GLY A 597 33.54 -23.10 -21.41
C GLY A 597 33.49 -21.87 -20.50
N VAL A 598 32.36 -21.16 -20.45
CA VAL A 598 32.13 -20.04 -19.53
C VAL A 598 31.94 -20.59 -18.11
N LYS A 599 32.53 -19.95 -17.10
CA LYS A 599 32.32 -20.33 -15.69
C LYS A 599 31.01 -19.73 -15.16
N MET A 600 30.35 -20.44 -14.26
CA MET A 600 29.14 -19.95 -13.58
C MET A 600 29.38 -19.91 -12.07
N SER A 601 28.97 -18.80 -11.44
CA SER A 601 28.95 -18.60 -9.99
C SER A 601 27.54 -18.28 -9.52
N LEU A 602 27.18 -18.80 -8.34
CA LEU A 602 25.90 -18.54 -7.70
C LEU A 602 26.07 -17.46 -6.63
N ASP A 603 25.34 -16.36 -6.76
CA ASP A 603 25.46 -15.17 -5.93
C ASP A 603 24.33 -15.01 -4.89
N ASP A 604 24.55 -14.15 -3.90
CA ASP A 604 23.66 -13.85 -2.77
C ASP A 604 23.18 -15.09 -1.96
N PHE A 605 23.99 -16.16 -1.92
CA PHE A 605 23.53 -17.44 -1.38
C PHE A 605 23.17 -17.37 0.11
N GLY A 606 22.02 -17.95 0.47
CA GLY A 606 21.47 -17.97 1.83
C GLY A 606 20.43 -16.88 2.11
N THR A 607 20.26 -15.89 1.24
CA THR A 607 19.25 -14.83 1.41
C THR A 607 17.87 -15.16 0.82
N GLY A 608 17.74 -16.31 0.15
CA GLY A 608 16.57 -16.79 -0.60
C GLY A 608 16.01 -18.15 -0.16
N TYR A 609 15.32 -18.84 -1.07
CA TYR A 609 14.70 -20.16 -0.92
C TYR A 609 15.43 -21.23 -1.76
N SER A 610 16.70 -21.46 -1.46
CA SER A 610 17.51 -22.49 -2.14
C SER A 610 16.95 -23.90 -1.96
N SER A 611 16.43 -24.48 -3.04
CA SER A 611 16.22 -25.92 -3.13
C SER A 611 17.54 -26.62 -3.43
N LEU A 612 18.07 -27.38 -2.46
CA LEU A 612 19.24 -28.24 -2.61
C LEU A 612 19.15 -29.19 -3.82
N VAL A 613 17.92 -29.58 -4.20
CA VAL A 613 17.63 -30.42 -5.37
C VAL A 613 17.88 -29.68 -6.69
N HIS A 614 17.64 -28.37 -6.72
CA HIS A 614 17.94 -27.53 -7.88
C HIS A 614 19.44 -27.20 -7.92
N LEU A 615 20.04 -26.81 -6.80
CA LEU A 615 21.48 -26.50 -6.71
C LEU A 615 22.35 -27.61 -7.28
N ARG A 616 22.09 -28.87 -6.90
CA ARG A 616 22.82 -30.06 -7.40
C ARG A 616 22.74 -30.28 -8.92
N ARG A 617 21.77 -29.68 -9.62
CA ARG A 617 21.55 -29.86 -11.06
C ARG A 617 22.17 -28.76 -11.91
N LEU A 618 22.71 -27.71 -11.29
CA LEU A 618 23.25 -26.56 -12.01
C LEU A 618 24.72 -26.77 -12.34
N PRO A 619 25.18 -26.35 -13.54
CA PRO A 619 26.58 -26.38 -13.89
C PRO A 619 27.29 -25.14 -13.32
N VAL A 620 27.21 -24.95 -12.00
CA VAL A 620 27.96 -23.92 -11.26
C VAL A 620 29.29 -24.47 -10.76
N SER A 621 30.29 -23.59 -10.61
CA SER A 621 31.64 -23.92 -10.14
C SER A 621 32.06 -23.11 -8.90
N GLU A 622 31.33 -22.05 -8.59
CA GLU A 622 31.57 -21.15 -7.46
C GLU A 622 30.23 -20.82 -6.78
N LEU A 623 30.27 -20.59 -5.46
CA LEU A 623 29.17 -20.12 -4.64
C LEU A 623 29.67 -18.95 -3.78
N LYS A 624 28.98 -17.82 -3.85
CA LYS A 624 29.29 -16.61 -3.07
C LYS A 624 28.38 -16.52 -1.84
N ILE A 625 28.98 -16.34 -0.67
CA ILE A 625 28.26 -16.15 0.60
C ILE A 625 27.99 -14.66 0.77
N ASP A 626 26.71 -14.30 0.87
CA ASP A 626 26.23 -12.92 1.02
C ASP A 626 26.84 -12.20 2.24
N ARG A 627 27.16 -10.91 2.04
CA ARG A 627 27.78 -10.03 3.04
C ARG A 627 27.01 -9.94 4.36
N SER A 628 25.69 -10.12 4.37
CA SER A 628 24.89 -10.00 5.62
C SER A 628 25.21 -11.08 6.65
N PHE A 629 25.63 -12.27 6.20
CA PHE A 629 26.13 -13.33 7.10
C PHE A 629 27.60 -13.11 7.47
N VAL A 630 28.43 -12.72 6.49
CA VAL A 630 29.87 -12.51 6.69
C VAL A 630 30.14 -11.34 7.66
N ALA A 631 29.45 -10.21 7.52
CA ALA A 631 29.62 -9.02 8.36
C ALA A 631 29.22 -9.22 9.83
N ARG A 632 28.53 -10.32 10.17
CA ARG A 632 28.16 -10.68 11.55
C ARG A 632 28.86 -11.95 12.05
N LEU A 633 29.68 -12.60 11.21
CA LEU A 633 30.40 -13.84 11.50
C LEU A 633 31.18 -13.80 12.82
N ALA A 634 31.83 -12.69 13.13
CA ALA A 634 32.58 -12.51 14.38
C ALA A 634 31.68 -12.52 15.63
N ILE A 635 30.49 -11.91 15.53
CA ILE A 635 29.69 -11.46 16.69
C ILE A 635 28.47 -12.38 16.94
N ASP A 636 27.86 -12.95 15.90
CA ASP A 636 26.69 -13.81 16.00
C ASP A 636 27.03 -15.29 15.77
N THR A 637 26.74 -16.13 16.76
CA THR A 637 26.94 -17.58 16.67
C THR A 637 26.05 -18.25 15.63
N GLN A 638 24.85 -17.72 15.36
CA GLN A 638 23.92 -18.31 14.40
C GLN A 638 24.37 -18.05 12.97
N ASP A 639 24.82 -16.83 12.65
CA ASP A 639 25.38 -16.54 11.32
C ASP A 639 26.68 -17.31 11.08
N ALA A 640 27.52 -17.48 12.11
CA ALA A 640 28.72 -18.31 12.02
C ALA A 640 28.41 -19.78 11.66
N GLU A 641 27.34 -20.35 12.22
CA GLU A 641 26.86 -21.69 11.85
C GLU A 641 26.27 -21.74 10.43
N ILE A 642 25.61 -20.68 9.97
CA ILE A 642 25.12 -20.58 8.57
C ILE A 642 26.30 -20.54 7.59
N VAL A 643 27.32 -19.71 7.85
CA VAL A 643 28.54 -19.63 7.02
C VAL A 643 29.25 -20.99 6.98
N ARG A 644 29.45 -21.64 8.13
CA ARG A 644 30.05 -22.97 8.23
C ARG A 644 29.27 -24.02 7.42
N CYS A 645 27.96 -24.11 7.62
CA CYS A 645 27.11 -25.06 6.91
C CYS A 645 27.08 -24.79 5.39
N THR A 646 27.23 -23.53 4.97
CA THR A 646 27.29 -23.14 3.56
C THR A 646 28.61 -23.58 2.92
N ILE A 647 29.73 -23.42 3.62
CA ILE A 647 31.04 -23.93 3.19
C ILE A 647 30.99 -25.47 3.06
N ASP A 648 30.57 -26.16 4.12
CA ASP A 648 30.45 -27.64 4.16
C ASP A 648 29.58 -28.17 3.00
N LEU A 649 28.46 -27.49 2.70
CA LEU A 649 27.55 -27.81 1.61
C LEU A 649 28.21 -27.63 0.24
N ALA A 650 28.83 -26.47 0.00
CA ALA A 650 29.43 -26.14 -1.28
C ALA A 650 30.58 -27.10 -1.62
N HIS A 651 31.44 -27.39 -0.65
CA HIS A 651 32.51 -28.39 -0.79
C HIS A 651 31.97 -29.79 -1.03
N SER A 652 30.87 -30.18 -0.36
CA SER A 652 30.18 -31.46 -0.61
C SER A 652 29.59 -31.58 -2.02
N LEU A 653 29.38 -30.45 -2.70
CA LEU A 653 28.93 -30.37 -4.09
C LEU A 653 30.10 -30.16 -5.09
N GLY A 654 31.34 -30.01 -4.60
CA GLY A 654 32.52 -29.74 -5.43
C GLY A 654 32.65 -28.30 -5.92
N LEU A 655 31.99 -27.34 -5.25
CA LEU A 655 32.01 -25.91 -5.58
C LEU A 655 33.09 -25.18 -4.78
N LEU A 656 33.70 -24.15 -5.38
CA LEU A 656 34.54 -23.19 -4.66
C LEU A 656 33.67 -22.19 -3.88
N VAL A 657 34.13 -21.74 -2.73
CA VAL A 657 33.40 -20.79 -1.87
C VAL A 657 34.11 -19.44 -1.81
N VAL A 658 33.38 -18.37 -2.15
CA VAL A 658 33.84 -16.99 -1.96
C VAL A 658 33.00 -16.32 -0.88
N ALA A 659 33.63 -15.75 0.14
CA ALA A 659 32.90 -14.94 1.13
C ALA A 659 32.98 -13.45 0.76
N GLU A 660 31.82 -12.78 0.73
CA GLU A 660 31.70 -11.37 0.37
C GLU A 660 31.71 -10.41 1.57
N GLY A 661 32.13 -9.17 1.34
CA GLY A 661 32.04 -8.11 2.34
C GLY A 661 33.01 -8.24 3.50
N VAL A 662 34.16 -8.90 3.32
CA VAL A 662 35.21 -8.97 4.34
C VAL A 662 35.86 -7.59 4.55
N GLU A 663 35.68 -7.02 5.74
CA GLU A 663 36.08 -5.65 6.08
C GLU A 663 37.20 -5.57 7.14
N ASP A 664 37.42 -6.64 7.89
CA ASP A 664 38.32 -6.69 9.04
C ASP A 664 39.10 -8.02 9.14
N ASP A 665 40.23 -7.99 9.85
CA ASP A 665 41.12 -9.13 10.00
C ASP A 665 40.49 -10.30 10.79
N GLU A 666 39.61 -10.05 11.76
CA GLU A 666 38.97 -11.11 12.56
C GLU A 666 38.03 -11.97 11.68
N THR A 667 37.22 -11.31 10.85
CA THR A 667 36.37 -11.95 9.84
C THR A 667 37.22 -12.74 8.82
N TRP A 668 38.36 -12.20 8.37
CA TRP A 668 39.29 -12.90 7.48
C TRP A 668 39.86 -14.18 8.13
N GLU A 669 40.36 -14.09 9.37
CA GLU A 669 40.92 -15.25 10.07
C GLU A 669 39.86 -16.32 10.33
N ARG A 670 38.64 -15.92 10.70
CA ARG A 670 37.55 -16.86 10.95
C ARG A 670 37.07 -17.55 9.67
N LEU A 671 37.05 -16.88 8.53
CA LEU A 671 36.76 -17.50 7.23
C LEU A 671 37.85 -18.48 6.78
N ARG A 672 39.13 -18.14 7.02
CA ARG A 672 40.27 -19.03 6.78
C ARG A 672 40.16 -20.32 7.59
N ASP A 673 39.86 -20.18 8.88
CA ASP A 673 39.80 -21.29 9.82
C ASP A 673 38.55 -22.17 9.60
N LEU A 674 37.47 -21.60 9.04
CA LEU A 674 36.31 -22.33 8.52
C LEU A 674 36.54 -22.99 7.14
N GLY A 675 37.70 -22.79 6.51
CA GLY A 675 38.06 -23.44 5.25
C GLY A 675 37.51 -22.79 3.97
N CYS A 676 37.12 -21.51 4.00
CA CYS A 676 36.70 -20.79 2.81
C CYS A 676 37.82 -20.74 1.73
N ASP A 677 37.48 -20.73 0.44
CA ASP A 677 38.47 -20.83 -0.66
C ASP A 677 39.09 -19.49 -1.07
N ALA A 678 38.29 -18.42 -1.03
CA ALA A 678 38.66 -17.06 -1.38
C ALA A 678 37.71 -16.03 -0.74
N VAL A 679 38.10 -14.77 -0.76
CA VAL A 679 37.31 -13.68 -0.18
C VAL A 679 37.31 -12.44 -1.07
N GLN A 680 36.26 -11.64 -0.91
CA GLN A 680 36.05 -10.35 -1.55
C GLN A 680 35.57 -9.35 -0.49
N GLY A 681 36.09 -8.13 -0.51
CA GLY A 681 35.70 -7.11 0.47
C GLY A 681 36.69 -5.96 0.57
N TRP A 682 36.37 -4.96 1.40
CA TRP A 682 37.17 -3.74 1.51
C TRP A 682 38.55 -3.98 2.14
N LEU A 683 38.72 -5.05 2.93
CA LEU A 683 40.02 -5.48 3.45
C LEU A 683 41.00 -5.84 2.31
N VAL A 684 40.48 -6.37 1.20
CA VAL A 684 41.25 -6.71 -0.01
C VAL A 684 41.48 -5.48 -0.87
N SER A 685 40.37 -4.83 -1.24
CA SER A 685 40.29 -3.56 -1.95
C SER A 685 38.82 -3.17 -2.15
N ALA A 686 38.52 -1.87 -2.19
CA ALA A 686 37.32 -1.38 -2.84
C ALA A 686 37.34 -1.70 -4.35
N ALA A 687 36.21 -1.58 -5.03
CA ALA A 687 36.14 -1.70 -6.49
C ALA A 687 36.97 -0.58 -7.17
N LEU A 688 37.86 -0.94 -8.09
CA LEU A 688 38.85 -0.05 -8.69
C LEU A 688 38.52 0.29 -10.16
N PRO A 689 38.71 1.55 -10.61
CA PRO A 689 38.71 1.88 -12.04
C PRO A 689 39.71 1.02 -12.84
N PRO A 690 39.52 0.84 -14.17
CA PRO A 690 40.32 -0.11 -14.97
C PRO A 690 41.84 0.09 -14.87
N ALA A 691 42.31 1.34 -14.84
CA ALA A 691 43.74 1.68 -14.73
C ALA A 691 44.32 1.37 -13.32
N GLU A 692 43.53 1.59 -12.27
CA GLU A 692 43.91 1.28 -10.89
C GLU A 692 43.90 -0.23 -10.67
N ALA A 693 42.90 -0.95 -11.16
CA ALA A 693 42.85 -2.42 -11.17
C ALA A 693 44.06 -3.04 -11.89
N THR A 694 44.44 -2.50 -13.05
CA THR A 694 45.65 -2.92 -13.78
C THR A 694 46.92 -2.73 -12.95
N SER A 695 47.01 -1.62 -12.21
CA SER A 695 48.16 -1.31 -11.33
C SER A 695 48.20 -2.22 -10.11
N TRP A 696 47.04 -2.48 -9.50
CA TRP A 696 46.85 -3.40 -8.37
C TRP A 696 47.23 -4.85 -8.72
N LEU A 697 46.90 -5.30 -9.95
CA LEU A 697 47.30 -6.62 -10.47
C LEU A 697 48.81 -6.72 -10.64
N ARG A 698 49.44 -5.76 -11.34
CA ARG A 698 50.90 -5.73 -11.55
C ARG A 698 51.69 -5.69 -10.24
N ALA A 699 51.18 -5.00 -9.22
CA ALA A 699 51.81 -4.94 -7.89
C ALA A 699 51.85 -6.31 -7.18
N ARG A 700 50.93 -7.23 -7.50
CA ARG A 700 50.91 -8.59 -6.94
C ARG A 700 51.65 -9.60 -7.81
N ASP A 701 51.61 -9.42 -9.13
CA ASP A 701 52.36 -10.27 -10.06
C ASP A 701 53.88 -10.06 -9.93
N SER A 702 54.32 -8.81 -9.69
CA SER A 702 55.74 -8.49 -9.41
C SER A 702 56.26 -9.01 -8.07
N VAL A 703 55.40 -9.29 -7.09
CA VAL A 703 55.77 -9.98 -5.84
C VAL A 703 55.99 -11.48 -6.06
N ARG A 704 55.50 -12.03 -7.18
CA ARG A 704 55.64 -13.46 -7.57
C ARG A 704 56.90 -13.74 -8.38
N ALA A 705 57.61 -12.71 -8.84
CA ALA A 705 58.90 -12.89 -9.52
C ALA A 705 59.94 -13.45 -8.53
N PRO A 706 60.63 -14.57 -8.84
CA PRO A 706 61.68 -15.09 -7.97
C PRO A 706 62.79 -14.04 -7.86
N ALA A 707 63.23 -13.77 -6.63
CA ALA A 707 64.38 -12.91 -6.42
C ALA A 707 65.57 -13.40 -7.27
N PRO A 708 66.32 -12.51 -7.95
CA PRO A 708 67.46 -12.93 -8.75
C PRO A 708 68.43 -13.70 -7.85
N ALA A 709 68.72 -14.94 -8.23
CA ALA A 709 69.57 -15.82 -7.44
C ALA A 709 70.92 -15.11 -7.17
N PRO A 710 71.48 -15.23 -5.94
CA PRO A 710 72.79 -14.63 -5.66
C PRO A 710 73.80 -15.20 -6.65
N ALA A 711 74.55 -14.30 -7.29
CA ALA A 711 75.51 -14.69 -8.32
C ALA A 711 76.50 -15.73 -7.75
N PRO A 712 76.78 -16.83 -8.48
CA PRO A 712 77.76 -17.80 -8.02
C PRO A 712 79.14 -17.13 -7.92
N PRO A 713 80.00 -17.55 -6.96
CA PRO A 713 81.32 -16.99 -6.83
C PRO A 713 82.12 -17.24 -8.12
N ALA A 714 82.86 -16.21 -8.56
CA ALA A 714 83.74 -16.34 -9.70
C ALA A 714 84.82 -17.40 -9.40
N LEU A 715 84.82 -18.47 -10.21
CA LEU A 715 85.94 -19.40 -10.29
C LEU A 715 86.89 -18.93 -11.40
N ASP A 716 88.18 -19.06 -11.12
CA ASP A 716 89.24 -18.53 -11.97
C ASP A 716 89.29 -19.14 -13.36
N GLN A 717 89.91 -18.39 -14.25
CA GLN A 717 90.12 -18.70 -15.66
C GLN A 717 91.13 -19.84 -15.82
N ASP A 718 90.94 -20.70 -16.82
CA ASP A 718 92.07 -21.18 -17.62
C ASP A 718 91.60 -21.43 -19.08
N PRO A 719 92.40 -21.09 -20.12
CA PRO A 719 91.88 -20.95 -21.48
C PRO A 719 92.33 -22.08 -22.43
N GLU A 720 91.41 -22.71 -23.15
CA GLU A 720 91.75 -23.37 -24.43
C GLU A 720 90.57 -23.51 -25.40
N ARG A 721 90.77 -22.95 -26.62
CA ARG A 721 90.10 -23.28 -27.90
C ARG A 721 88.62 -22.89 -28.06
N ALA A 722 88.11 -22.51 -29.24
CA ALA A 722 88.68 -21.86 -30.43
C ALA A 722 87.48 -21.42 -31.30
N GLU A 723 87.47 -20.21 -31.89
CA GLU A 723 86.46 -19.82 -32.88
C GLU A 723 86.69 -20.52 -34.25
N PRO A 724 85.74 -20.42 -35.21
CA PRO A 724 85.80 -19.26 -36.13
C PRO A 724 84.45 -18.68 -36.63
N ALA A 725 84.45 -17.35 -36.84
CA ALA A 725 83.82 -16.56 -37.93
C ALA A 725 82.31 -16.75 -38.29
N SER A 726 81.41 -15.73 -38.31
CA SER A 726 81.34 -14.50 -39.16
C SER A 726 81.33 -14.79 -40.68
N VAL A 727 80.52 -14.19 -41.58
CA VAL A 727 80.06 -12.78 -41.76
C VAL A 727 78.65 -12.72 -42.51
N PRO A 728 78.15 -11.68 -43.25
CA PRO A 728 76.86 -11.01 -42.92
C PRO A 728 75.77 -10.92 -44.04
N ALA A 729 74.77 -10.04 -43.84
CA ALA A 729 73.72 -9.66 -44.80
C ALA A 729 74.08 -8.46 -45.73
N PRO A 730 73.30 -8.24 -46.80
CA PRO A 730 72.81 -6.90 -47.22
C PRO A 730 71.32 -6.90 -47.65
N ALA A 731 70.44 -5.97 -47.26
CA ALA A 731 70.24 -4.56 -47.65
C ALA A 731 69.16 -4.32 -48.75
N GLU A 732 68.24 -3.37 -48.50
CA GLU A 732 67.28 -2.72 -49.44
C GLU A 732 68.02 -1.68 -50.35
N PRO A 733 67.41 -0.78 -51.18
CA PRO A 733 66.00 -0.45 -51.53
C PRO A 733 65.82 -0.44 -53.10
N PRO A 734 64.92 0.32 -53.80
CA PRO A 734 63.87 1.29 -53.43
C PRO A 734 62.50 1.10 -54.16
N ALA A 735 61.79 2.20 -54.44
CA ALA A 735 60.43 2.29 -54.98
C ALA A 735 60.37 2.92 -56.39
N GLU A 736 59.23 2.78 -57.12
CA GLU A 736 58.60 3.90 -57.85
C GLU A 736 57.17 3.61 -58.35
N SER A 737 56.49 4.66 -58.81
CA SER A 737 55.06 4.72 -59.19
C SER A 737 54.82 4.78 -60.71
N THR A 738 53.66 4.33 -61.19
CA THR A 738 52.79 4.90 -62.26
C THR A 738 51.63 3.89 -62.51
N GLY A 739 50.38 4.24 -62.84
CA GLY A 739 49.87 4.86 -64.08
C GLY A 739 49.51 3.79 -65.13
N ALA A 740 48.37 3.78 -65.85
CA ALA A 740 47.19 4.65 -65.88
C ALA A 740 46.02 4.01 -66.70
N GLU A 741 44.86 4.71 -66.72
CA GLU A 741 43.92 4.89 -67.88
C GLU A 741 42.90 3.83 -68.41
N ARG A 742 41.68 4.36 -68.69
CA ARG A 742 40.62 4.01 -69.71
C ARG A 742 39.73 2.77 -69.46
N ASP A 743 38.42 2.83 -69.17
CA ASP A 743 37.29 3.69 -69.60
C ASP A 743 36.99 3.61 -71.13
N PRO A 744 35.74 3.78 -71.67
CA PRO A 744 34.44 4.10 -71.04
C PRO A 744 33.18 3.39 -71.66
N ALA A 745 31.98 3.98 -71.40
CA ALA A 745 30.70 3.93 -72.17
C ALA A 745 29.60 2.90 -71.72
N GLU A 746 28.29 3.22 -71.68
CA GLU A 746 27.58 4.48 -72.02
C GLU A 746 26.17 4.67 -71.36
N THR A 747 25.78 5.94 -71.18
CA THR A 747 24.42 6.56 -71.18
C THR A 747 23.20 6.09 -70.34
N GLN A 748 22.88 6.97 -69.38
CA GLN A 748 21.57 7.52 -68.93
C GLN A 748 20.57 7.93 -70.09
N PRO A 749 19.31 8.43 -69.88
CA PRO A 749 18.78 9.20 -68.72
C PRO A 749 17.27 9.09 -68.27
N MET A 750 16.98 9.72 -67.12
CA MET A 750 15.76 10.45 -66.64
C MET A 750 14.36 10.20 -67.28
N ARG A 751 13.23 10.18 -66.54
CA ARG A 751 12.58 11.33 -65.84
C ARG A 751 11.38 10.91 -64.92
N LYS A 752 11.07 11.74 -63.91
CA LYS A 752 9.76 11.83 -63.17
C LYS A 752 8.76 12.74 -63.95
N PRO A 753 7.50 13.09 -63.51
CA PRO A 753 6.71 12.77 -62.29
C PRO A 753 5.18 12.46 -62.49
N LEU A 754 4.42 12.30 -61.37
CA LEU A 754 2.96 12.58 -61.17
C LEU A 754 1.93 11.78 -62.03
N SER A 755 0.85 11.15 -61.54
CA SER A 755 -0.17 11.62 -60.59
C SER A 755 -1.31 10.59 -60.32
N GLN A 756 -1.97 10.72 -59.15
CA GLN A 756 -3.42 10.59 -58.89
C GLN A 756 -4.23 9.26 -58.91
N GLN A 757 -5.05 9.14 -57.84
CA GLN A 757 -6.41 8.56 -57.68
C GLN A 757 -6.65 7.02 -57.73
N GLY A 758 -7.41 6.51 -56.74
CA GLY A 758 -8.17 5.25 -56.89
C GLY A 758 -8.60 4.52 -55.60
N ARG A 759 -9.78 4.88 -55.04
CA ARG A 759 -10.71 4.14 -54.14
C ARG A 759 -10.34 2.70 -53.67
N ALA A 760 -10.40 2.31 -52.38
CA ALA A 760 -11.48 2.32 -51.37
C ALA A 760 -12.38 1.05 -51.30
N GLY A 761 -12.59 0.52 -50.08
CA GLY A 761 -13.48 -0.62 -49.73
C GLY A 761 -12.84 -1.53 -48.66
N ARG A 762 -13.16 -1.42 -47.36
CA ARG A 762 -14.27 -2.09 -46.61
C ARG A 762 -14.17 -3.63 -46.63
N GLY A 763 -14.22 -4.37 -45.50
CA GLY A 763 -14.21 -3.97 -44.07
C GLY A 763 -14.82 -5.05 -43.15
N ARG A 764 -14.78 -4.81 -41.82
CA ARG A 764 -15.53 -5.45 -40.71
C ARG A 764 -15.45 -6.98 -40.52
N SER A 765 -14.97 -7.38 -39.34
CA SER A 765 -15.87 -7.69 -38.22
C SER A 765 -15.41 -6.99 -36.95
#